data_AF-A0A1J4KAB6-F1
#
_entry.id   AF-A0A1J4KAB6-F1
#
_cell.length_a   1.000
_cell.length_b   1.000
_cell.length_c   1.000
_cell.angle_alpha   90.00
_cell.angle_beta   90.00
_cell.angle_gamma   90.00
#
_symmetry.space_group_name_H-M   'P 1'
#
loop_
_entity.id
_entity.type
_entity.pdbx_description
1 polymer ?
#
loop_
_entity_poly.entity_id
_entity_poly.type
_entity_poly.pdbx_seq_one_letter_code
_entity_poly.pdbx_strand_id
1 'polypeptide(L)'
;MKPLVAYGSTMHGSEKIAKYIAEKFGVKAYELNSVTLQTLAEAKLAIFVIATFGNGQAPQNAQSFLDQLNGSSIDLSNLQFAELALGSNHYQFFCRAGEELNRMLKEKGAKEIIPYVRSDKCDPDYGESTITNFKKDALNLANPKKANSQKENSQKANSNSNCKPLVAYASTMGGAARIAKRIAKKIGGAEAQELNHLSVDQLKHAGYAIFIVSTFGNGEYPDNGNEFAEKLRSAEVDLSKLEFALLGLGSKKYPNFCKAADDFNQILKHHKAIPIFDFPKSDKVSADQGASVIEKFENDAIQHKPKFSCTSSTASSSDEIIPLVAYGSTMGGSKKIAKRIAERFGTEAHELNSLTLQNLHDAKYAIFAVSTFGNGNYPENCGTFIEHLRGASIDLHNLKYALIGLGSTKYEQFCKAANEFNAILSYQHATPIIPYVQSDKLSSDQGASVIEKFVDDVYKFRPTSSKVIQIDPSEAPIIAYGSTMHGSEKIAKGIAEKFGLEAVELNDISMDRLAGTKTAILVVGTIGNGHYPKNCQSFADSLSASRIDLSNLTFALLGLGSTYYEQFCKAAFNINRLLTEKGAKPVFPFLKSDKASTDQGKGAIADFESRVMALKPDPSSSQNPIKPLVAYGSSRHNAERVAKEIAEKFGIEAVELNSIKPKDLEQVNHAVFVISTTGNGQYPMNCRSFCKNLNTSSVDLRGLQYAELALGSTYYEYYCKAGDELNKMLSAKGAKTFIPYVKSNKADQDQGTGAIEEFKKSLIAAVGQLAPKPYTKLELKTIQETINDSSLVSQGFTIVDITSKTLLSSPKYIPALHKYTIKLPSSIKYGAGDHAMIMPENDPSVVSSVLSALNLKPETTFEIVSGGSTYSLPKKLTVKQLFTKYIDLNAKPPRKLLDSFNASTVVQPVTVADLILSQSSQAPKLEDIIAFSPFIEPRTYSISSARQNELDLIIGDVYFNNGGTQGLCTRYMADPQTKKVQIQVMKGLFTYPEDPKTSIVIFALGTGISPVFSLVEHRAKNLDLKTAGKCFVFFGTRYNDSSLKAIEELRKYEKTGAITKLHIAVSREQNKQHIQDLLKDQAVADDVWEVWKDQNTQAFYCGPPNSAIDDIREQLTKYALNRANMTRTEAVWHCSHHKWCIEQF
;
A
#
# COMPACT_ATOMS: atom_id res chain seq x y z
N MET A 1 -23.49 18.58 -11.49
CA MET A 1 -24.76 18.78 -10.75
C MET A 1 -24.45 18.75 -9.27
N LYS A 2 -25.04 19.64 -8.46
CA LYS A 2 -24.88 19.61 -7.00
C LYS A 2 -25.92 18.63 -6.42
N PRO A 3 -25.52 17.53 -5.76
CA PRO A 3 -26.45 16.57 -5.20
C PRO A 3 -27.08 17.08 -3.91
N LEU A 4 -28.31 16.64 -3.63
CA LEU A 4 -28.87 16.65 -2.28
C LEU A 4 -28.18 15.55 -1.48
N VAL A 5 -27.48 15.90 -0.40
CA VAL A 5 -26.83 14.90 0.46
C VAL A 5 -27.58 14.85 1.79
N ALA A 6 -28.17 13.69 2.12
CA ALA A 6 -28.98 13.52 3.31
C ALA A 6 -28.57 12.29 4.13
N TYR A 7 -28.75 12.35 5.45
CA TYR A 7 -28.40 11.25 6.34
C TYR A 7 -29.42 10.95 7.43
N GLY A 8 -29.47 9.67 7.82
CA GLY A 8 -30.11 9.20 9.04
C GLY A 8 -29.06 8.56 9.95
N SER A 9 -28.88 9.07 11.17
CA SER A 9 -27.77 8.70 12.04
C SER A 9 -28.16 8.75 13.51
N THR A 10 -27.78 7.72 14.29
CA THR A 10 -27.93 7.68 15.75
C THR A 10 -26.64 8.01 16.51
N MET A 11 -25.47 7.62 15.97
CA MET A 11 -24.16 7.79 16.61
C MET A 11 -23.17 8.56 15.71
N HIS A 12 -23.66 9.52 14.92
CA HIS A 12 -22.88 10.37 14.00
C HIS A 12 -22.10 9.63 12.89
N GLY A 13 -22.20 8.30 12.75
CA GLY A 13 -21.48 7.51 11.74
C GLY A 13 -21.88 7.87 10.31
N SER A 14 -23.18 7.77 10.00
CA SER A 14 -23.73 8.17 8.69
C SER A 14 -23.54 9.66 8.44
N GLU A 15 -23.67 10.48 9.48
CA GLU A 15 -23.47 11.93 9.42
C GLU A 15 -22.04 12.30 9.01
N LYS A 16 -21.00 11.68 9.61
CA LYS A 16 -19.61 11.93 9.25
C LYS A 16 -19.35 11.61 7.77
N ILE A 17 -19.91 10.51 7.28
CA ILE A 17 -19.76 10.10 5.87
C ILE A 17 -20.51 11.06 4.94
N ALA A 18 -21.75 11.43 5.27
CA ALA A 18 -22.54 12.35 4.49
C ALA A 18 -21.90 13.76 4.46
N LYS A 19 -21.40 14.27 5.59
CA LYS A 19 -20.66 15.54 5.66
C LYS A 19 -19.41 15.53 4.80
N TYR A 20 -18.63 14.43 4.85
CA TYR A 20 -17.46 14.26 3.99
C TYR A 20 -17.84 14.31 2.49
N ILE A 21 -18.89 13.61 2.08
CA ILE A 21 -19.35 13.62 0.68
C ILE A 21 -19.84 15.03 0.31
N ALA A 22 -20.67 15.65 1.15
CA ALA A 22 -21.22 16.97 0.91
C ALA A 22 -20.14 18.06 0.76
N GLU A 23 -19.10 18.02 1.61
CA GLU A 23 -17.94 18.92 1.54
C GLU A 23 -17.25 18.83 0.16
N LYS A 24 -17.01 17.62 -0.34
CA LYS A 24 -16.37 17.42 -1.65
C LYS A 24 -17.22 17.85 -2.84
N PHE A 25 -18.54 17.88 -2.67
CA PHE A 25 -19.47 18.43 -3.66
C PHE A 25 -19.72 19.94 -3.48
N GLY A 26 -19.18 20.57 -2.43
CA GLY A 26 -19.44 21.97 -2.10
C GLY A 26 -20.92 22.24 -1.77
N VAL A 27 -21.56 21.29 -1.06
CA VAL A 27 -22.96 21.35 -0.61
C VAL A 27 -23.04 21.04 0.89
N LYS A 28 -24.21 21.31 1.50
CA LYS A 28 -24.48 20.95 2.90
C LYS A 28 -25.07 19.54 2.99
N ALA A 29 -24.70 18.80 4.03
CA ALA A 29 -25.39 17.55 4.39
C ALA A 29 -26.59 17.87 5.31
N TYR A 30 -27.74 17.29 4.99
CA TYR A 30 -29.01 17.50 5.71
C TYR A 30 -29.41 16.26 6.49
N GLU A 31 -30.04 16.43 7.64
CA GLU A 31 -30.75 15.32 8.29
C GLU A 31 -31.96 14.95 7.43
N LEU A 32 -32.27 13.66 7.33
CA LEU A 32 -33.38 13.20 6.48
C LEU A 32 -34.71 13.87 6.85
N ASN A 33 -35.02 14.06 8.14
CA ASN A 33 -36.22 14.78 8.58
C ASN A 33 -36.24 16.28 8.23
N SER A 34 -35.09 16.88 7.88
CA SER A 34 -35.01 18.28 7.42
C SER A 34 -35.21 18.44 5.91
N VAL A 35 -35.29 17.33 5.18
CA VAL A 35 -35.55 17.31 3.73
C VAL A 35 -37.07 17.20 3.52
N THR A 36 -37.66 18.12 2.75
CA THR A 36 -39.07 18.01 2.37
C THR A 36 -39.25 17.15 1.13
N LEU A 37 -40.40 16.50 0.97
CA LEU A 37 -40.71 15.72 -0.25
C LEU A 37 -40.67 16.59 -1.51
N GLN A 38 -41.07 17.86 -1.43
CA GLN A 38 -40.97 18.82 -2.53
C GLN A 38 -39.50 19.05 -2.94
N THR A 39 -38.61 19.28 -1.97
CA THR A 39 -37.16 19.41 -2.21
C THR A 39 -36.58 18.13 -2.82
N LEU A 40 -37.10 16.97 -2.43
CA LEU A 40 -36.69 15.68 -2.99
C LEU A 40 -37.12 15.51 -4.45
N ALA A 41 -38.34 15.92 -4.82
CA ALA A 41 -38.83 15.85 -6.20
C ALA A 41 -38.15 16.84 -7.14
N GLU A 42 -37.72 18.01 -6.63
CA GLU A 42 -36.95 19.00 -7.39
C GLU A 42 -35.48 18.59 -7.59
N ALA A 43 -34.97 17.68 -6.75
CA ALA A 43 -33.59 17.22 -6.84
C ALA A 43 -33.38 16.29 -8.05
N LYS A 44 -32.36 16.59 -8.86
CA LYS A 44 -31.94 15.73 -9.98
C LYS A 44 -31.03 14.58 -9.53
N LEU A 45 -30.34 14.76 -8.40
CA LEU A 45 -29.41 13.80 -7.82
C LEU A 45 -29.46 13.87 -6.29
N ALA A 46 -29.64 12.73 -5.63
CA ALA A 46 -29.54 12.62 -4.17
C ALA A 46 -28.59 11.50 -3.73
N ILE A 47 -27.88 11.72 -2.62
CA ILE A 47 -27.00 10.75 -1.98
C ILE A 47 -27.45 10.56 -0.54
N PHE A 48 -27.84 9.34 -0.20
CA PHE A 48 -28.34 8.97 1.11
C PHE A 48 -27.33 8.13 1.88
N VAL A 49 -27.13 8.47 3.16
CA VAL A 49 -26.38 7.62 4.09
C VAL A 49 -27.25 7.38 5.32
N ILE A 50 -27.78 6.17 5.48
CA ILE A 50 -28.74 5.85 6.55
C ILE A 50 -28.24 4.69 7.40
N ALA A 51 -28.20 4.89 8.72
CA ALA A 51 -27.94 3.81 9.65
C ALA A 51 -29.23 3.07 9.99
N THR A 52 -29.14 1.80 10.39
CA THR A 52 -30.25 1.08 11.02
C THR A 52 -30.09 1.08 12.54
N PHE A 53 -31.17 1.33 13.26
CA PHE A 53 -31.23 1.31 14.72
C PHE A 53 -31.90 0.02 15.24
N GLY A 54 -31.34 -0.57 16.30
CA GLY A 54 -31.86 -1.79 16.92
C GLY A 54 -32.03 -2.94 15.92
N ASN A 55 -33.17 -3.65 16.02
CA ASN A 55 -33.56 -4.75 15.14
C ASN A 55 -34.25 -4.27 13.86
N GLY A 56 -33.73 -3.23 13.20
CA GLY A 56 -34.19 -2.86 11.86
C GLY A 56 -34.94 -1.53 11.73
N GLN A 57 -35.06 -0.75 12.81
CA GLN A 57 -35.77 0.53 12.81
C GLN A 57 -34.93 1.65 12.17
N ALA A 58 -35.58 2.69 11.65
CA ALA A 58 -34.85 3.86 11.18
C ALA A 58 -34.37 4.75 12.34
N PRO A 59 -33.30 5.54 12.16
CA PRO A 59 -32.88 6.54 13.11
C PRO A 59 -33.96 7.60 13.31
N GLN A 60 -34.04 8.17 14.52
CA GLN A 60 -35.06 9.17 14.85
C GLN A 60 -35.06 10.37 13.89
N ASN A 61 -33.88 10.80 13.41
CA ASN A 61 -33.71 11.87 12.43
C ASN A 61 -33.99 11.47 10.97
N ALA A 62 -34.55 10.28 10.74
CA ALA A 62 -35.01 9.80 9.43
C ALA A 62 -36.44 9.24 9.44
N GLN A 63 -36.98 8.84 10.60
CA GLN A 63 -38.28 8.15 10.69
C GLN A 63 -39.43 8.96 10.08
N SER A 64 -39.58 10.24 10.44
CA SER A 64 -40.70 11.05 9.94
C SER A 64 -40.65 11.29 8.43
N PHE A 65 -39.44 11.34 7.86
CA PHE A 65 -39.27 11.43 6.41
C PHE A 65 -39.69 10.14 5.70
N LEU A 66 -39.33 8.96 6.25
CA LEU A 66 -39.74 7.67 5.70
C LEU A 66 -41.26 7.49 5.75
N ASP A 67 -41.88 7.89 6.87
CA ASP A 67 -43.33 7.80 7.04
C ASP A 67 -44.06 8.69 6.01
N GLN A 68 -43.58 9.93 5.82
CA GLN A 68 -44.11 10.86 4.81
C GLN A 68 -43.91 10.33 3.39
N LEU A 69 -42.72 9.81 3.06
CA LEU A 69 -42.42 9.29 1.73
C LEU A 69 -43.30 8.07 1.41
N ASN A 70 -43.46 7.15 2.36
CA ASN A 70 -44.29 5.95 2.21
C ASN A 70 -45.77 6.30 1.97
N GLY A 71 -46.30 7.28 2.70
CA GLY A 71 -47.70 7.73 2.59
C GLY A 71 -47.99 8.67 1.41
N SER A 72 -46.97 9.12 0.67
CA SER A 72 -47.13 10.11 -0.41
C SER A 72 -47.37 9.47 -1.78
N SER A 73 -48.00 10.21 -2.69
CA SER A 73 -48.09 9.88 -4.13
C SER A 73 -47.07 10.67 -4.96
N ILE A 74 -45.94 11.06 -4.37
CA ILE A 74 -44.97 11.94 -5.03
C ILE A 74 -44.28 11.21 -6.19
N ASP A 75 -44.11 11.90 -7.31
CA ASP A 75 -43.37 11.41 -8.47
C ASP A 75 -41.88 11.78 -8.36
N LEU A 76 -41.01 10.78 -8.28
CA LEU A 76 -39.56 10.92 -8.24
C LEU A 76 -38.90 10.39 -9.53
N SER A 77 -39.63 10.24 -10.62
CA SER A 77 -39.10 9.79 -11.93
C SER A 77 -37.89 10.58 -12.44
N ASN A 78 -37.77 11.85 -12.03
CA ASN A 78 -36.66 12.73 -12.38
C ASN A 78 -35.44 12.64 -11.43
N LEU A 79 -35.55 11.91 -10.31
CA LEU A 79 -34.52 11.79 -9.29
C LEU A 79 -33.58 10.62 -9.59
N GLN A 80 -32.29 10.89 -9.69
CA GLN A 80 -31.25 9.86 -9.61
C GLN A 80 -30.73 9.75 -8.17
N PHE A 81 -30.46 8.54 -7.68
CA PHE A 81 -29.95 8.41 -6.31
C PHE A 81 -28.89 7.33 -6.10
N ALA A 82 -28.10 7.53 -5.05
CA ALA A 82 -27.14 6.57 -4.52
C ALA A 82 -27.35 6.43 -3.01
N GLU A 83 -27.24 5.20 -2.49
CA GLU A 83 -27.53 4.93 -1.10
C GLU A 83 -26.52 3.98 -0.44
N LEU A 84 -26.06 4.38 0.74
CA LEU A 84 -25.26 3.58 1.65
C LEU A 84 -26.03 3.33 2.94
N ALA A 85 -26.33 2.07 3.20
CA ALA A 85 -26.93 1.61 4.45
C ALA A 85 -25.85 1.08 5.40
N LEU A 86 -25.88 1.57 6.63
CA LEU A 86 -25.00 1.12 7.71
C LEU A 86 -25.80 0.29 8.71
N GLY A 87 -25.32 -0.89 9.06
CA GLY A 87 -25.93 -1.75 10.07
C GLY A 87 -24.90 -2.65 10.75
N SER A 88 -25.36 -3.61 11.54
CA SER A 88 -24.53 -4.75 11.96
C SER A 88 -25.18 -6.07 11.56
N ASN A 89 -24.38 -6.98 11.00
CA ASN A 89 -24.83 -8.32 10.62
C ASN A 89 -25.15 -9.22 11.83
N HIS A 90 -24.84 -8.74 13.04
CA HIS A 90 -25.18 -9.39 14.30
C HIS A 90 -26.69 -9.29 14.60
N TYR A 91 -27.41 -8.38 13.94
CA TYR A 91 -28.85 -8.24 14.04
C TYR A 91 -29.56 -8.85 12.83
N GLN A 92 -30.67 -9.57 13.08
CA GLN A 92 -31.46 -10.27 12.06
C GLN A 92 -31.88 -9.37 10.89
N PHE A 93 -32.16 -8.10 11.17
CA PHE A 93 -32.63 -7.10 10.21
C PHE A 93 -31.52 -6.11 9.84
N PHE A 94 -30.34 -6.64 9.49
CA PHE A 94 -29.17 -5.87 9.07
C PHE A 94 -29.51 -4.87 7.95
N CYS A 95 -29.19 -3.59 8.12
CA CYS A 95 -29.43 -2.53 7.13
C CYS A 95 -30.91 -2.29 6.72
N ARG A 96 -31.90 -2.83 7.46
CA ARG A 96 -33.31 -2.76 7.08
C ARG A 96 -33.85 -1.35 6.83
N ALA A 97 -33.43 -0.35 7.60
CA ALA A 97 -33.88 1.03 7.39
C ALA A 97 -33.44 1.60 6.02
N GLY A 98 -32.26 1.21 5.55
CA GLY A 98 -31.82 1.54 4.19
C GLY A 98 -32.52 0.71 3.13
N GLU A 99 -32.81 -0.56 3.41
CA GLU A 99 -33.61 -1.38 2.47
C GLU A 99 -35.00 -0.78 2.25
N GLU A 100 -35.63 -0.28 3.32
CA GLU A 100 -36.94 0.37 3.27
C GLU A 100 -36.89 1.70 2.50
N LEU A 101 -35.90 2.56 2.75
CA LEU A 101 -35.70 3.80 2.00
C LEU A 101 -35.46 3.52 0.50
N ASN A 102 -34.56 2.58 0.19
CA ASN A 102 -34.21 2.20 -1.18
C ASN A 102 -35.44 1.73 -1.97
N ARG A 103 -36.25 0.86 -1.35
CA ARG A 103 -37.50 0.35 -1.92
C ARG A 103 -38.51 1.47 -2.17
N MET A 104 -38.74 2.33 -1.18
CA MET A 104 -39.68 3.45 -1.31
C MET A 104 -39.28 4.42 -2.44
N LEU A 105 -37.99 4.76 -2.54
CA LEU A 105 -37.50 5.64 -3.62
C LEU A 105 -37.74 5.03 -5.01
N LYS A 106 -37.47 3.72 -5.16
CA LYS A 106 -37.70 2.99 -6.43
C LYS A 106 -39.18 2.89 -6.78
N GLU A 107 -40.05 2.62 -5.81
CA GLU A 107 -41.51 2.57 -6.02
C GLU A 107 -42.10 3.91 -6.46
N LYS A 108 -41.49 5.04 -6.06
CA LYS A 108 -41.88 6.39 -6.50
C LYS A 108 -41.19 6.83 -7.79
N GLY A 109 -40.46 5.93 -8.47
CA GLY A 109 -39.86 6.17 -9.79
C GLY A 109 -38.40 6.64 -9.79
N ALA A 110 -37.76 6.81 -8.63
CA ALA A 110 -36.37 7.27 -8.57
C ALA A 110 -35.40 6.22 -9.17
N LYS A 111 -34.41 6.70 -9.93
CA LYS A 111 -33.42 5.85 -10.61
C LYS A 111 -32.16 5.68 -9.76
N GLU A 112 -31.92 4.47 -9.29
CA GLU A 112 -30.66 4.12 -8.62
C GLU A 112 -29.49 4.13 -9.61
N ILE A 113 -28.43 4.88 -9.30
CA ILE A 113 -27.25 5.04 -10.18
C ILE A 113 -25.96 4.42 -9.63
N ILE A 114 -25.90 4.20 -8.32
CA ILE A 114 -24.89 3.36 -7.66
C ILE A 114 -25.66 2.23 -6.99
N PRO A 115 -25.32 0.95 -7.25
CA PRO A 115 -26.02 -0.17 -6.64
C PRO A 115 -26.08 -0.02 -5.12
N TYR A 116 -27.24 -0.27 -4.51
CA TYR A 116 -27.46 -0.23 -3.07
C TYR A 116 -26.33 -0.92 -2.29
N VAL A 117 -25.68 -0.18 -1.39
CA VAL A 117 -24.53 -0.69 -0.62
C VAL A 117 -24.91 -0.91 0.83
N ARG A 118 -24.66 -2.11 1.35
CA ARG A 118 -24.77 -2.45 2.77
C ARG A 118 -23.38 -2.56 3.37
N SER A 119 -23.15 -1.87 4.50
CA SER A 119 -21.88 -1.97 5.23
C SER A 119 -22.11 -2.40 6.67
N ASP A 120 -21.29 -3.34 7.13
CA ASP A 120 -21.24 -3.78 8.52
C ASP A 120 -20.31 -2.89 9.32
N LYS A 121 -20.87 -2.19 10.31
CA LYS A 121 -20.14 -1.30 11.20
C LYS A 121 -19.22 -2.05 12.18
N CYS A 122 -19.41 -3.36 12.37
CA CYS A 122 -18.66 -4.19 13.32
C CYS A 122 -17.52 -5.01 12.69
N ASP A 123 -17.34 -4.95 11.36
CA ASP A 123 -16.26 -5.62 10.64
C ASP A 123 -15.22 -4.57 10.18
N PRO A 124 -14.01 -4.53 10.78
CA PRO A 124 -13.00 -3.52 10.45
C PRO A 124 -12.47 -3.63 9.01
N ASP A 125 -12.39 -4.83 8.43
CA ASP A 125 -11.78 -5.05 7.11
C ASP A 125 -12.80 -4.87 5.97
N TYR A 126 -14.03 -5.34 6.16
CA TYR A 126 -15.09 -5.27 5.14
C TYR A 126 -15.91 -3.99 5.20
N GLY A 127 -16.20 -3.49 6.41
CA GLY A 127 -16.99 -2.27 6.61
C GLY A 127 -16.29 -1.04 6.05
N GLU A 128 -14.98 -0.90 6.31
CA GLU A 128 -14.19 0.27 5.92
C GLU A 128 -13.89 0.31 4.41
N SER A 129 -13.59 -0.84 3.79
CA SER A 129 -13.37 -0.93 2.34
C SER A 129 -14.66 -0.65 1.54
N THR A 130 -15.80 -1.14 2.03
CA THR A 130 -17.11 -0.89 1.41
C THR A 130 -17.52 0.58 1.50
N ILE A 131 -17.33 1.22 2.66
CA ILE A 131 -17.58 2.66 2.84
C ILE A 131 -16.63 3.49 1.95
N THR A 132 -15.37 3.06 1.83
CA THR A 132 -14.36 3.73 0.99
C THR A 132 -14.71 3.66 -0.49
N ASN A 133 -15.14 2.50 -0.97
CA ASN A 133 -15.58 2.32 -2.35
C ASN A 133 -16.84 3.14 -2.65
N PHE A 134 -17.85 3.10 -1.77
CA PHE A 134 -19.04 3.92 -1.93
C PHE A 134 -18.71 5.42 -1.96
N LYS A 135 -17.83 5.91 -1.08
CA LYS A 135 -17.37 7.31 -1.12
C LYS A 135 -16.73 7.64 -2.46
N LYS A 136 -15.86 6.77 -2.98
CA LYS A 136 -15.22 6.96 -4.29
C LYS A 136 -16.26 7.01 -5.41
N ASP A 137 -17.20 6.07 -5.45
CA ASP A 137 -18.23 6.00 -6.48
C ASP A 137 -19.19 7.19 -6.40
N ALA A 138 -19.61 7.56 -5.19
CA ALA A 138 -20.44 8.74 -4.94
C ALA A 138 -19.75 10.03 -5.41
N LEU A 139 -18.44 10.19 -5.15
CA LEU A 139 -17.68 11.35 -5.61
C LEU A 139 -17.44 11.35 -7.13
N ASN A 140 -17.40 10.18 -7.77
CA ASN A 140 -17.32 10.09 -9.23
C ASN A 140 -18.59 10.64 -9.91
N LEU A 141 -19.73 10.72 -9.21
CA LEU A 141 -20.96 11.36 -9.73
C LEU A 141 -20.81 12.87 -9.95
N ALA A 142 -19.84 13.53 -9.30
CA ALA A 142 -19.51 14.93 -9.56
C ALA A 142 -18.95 15.15 -10.98
N ASN A 143 -18.38 14.11 -11.58
CA ASN A 143 -17.76 14.11 -12.90
C ASN A 143 -18.40 13.03 -13.80
N PRO A 144 -19.61 13.29 -14.36
CA PRO A 144 -20.37 12.30 -15.12
C PRO A 144 -19.66 11.76 -16.37
N LYS A 145 -18.56 12.39 -16.82
CA LYS A 145 -17.72 11.88 -17.91
C LYS A 145 -16.76 10.74 -17.52
N LYS A 146 -16.58 10.45 -16.22
CA LYS A 146 -15.78 9.31 -15.73
C LYS A 146 -16.60 8.04 -15.46
N ALA A 147 -17.93 8.16 -15.29
CA ALA A 147 -18.80 7.04 -14.92
C ALA A 147 -19.08 6.05 -16.08
N ASN A 148 -19.17 6.53 -17.33
CA ASN A 148 -19.37 5.64 -18.48
C ASN A 148 -18.11 4.89 -18.93
N SER A 149 -16.92 5.28 -18.46
CA SER A 149 -15.66 4.54 -18.71
C SER A 149 -15.36 3.45 -17.68
N GLN A 150 -16.22 3.26 -16.66
CA GLN A 150 -16.01 2.28 -15.59
C GLN A 150 -17.04 1.14 -15.59
N LYS A 151 -18.12 1.20 -16.39
CA LYS A 151 -19.01 0.05 -16.62
C LYS A 151 -18.58 -0.86 -17.79
N GLU A 152 -17.70 -0.40 -18.68
CA GLU A 152 -17.09 -1.24 -19.74
C GLU A 152 -15.71 -1.80 -19.37
N ASN A 153 -15.08 -1.29 -18.30
CA ASN A 153 -13.74 -1.72 -17.87
C ASN A 153 -13.73 -2.81 -16.79
N SER A 154 -14.89 -3.36 -16.44
CA SER A 154 -15.01 -4.59 -15.64
C SER A 154 -14.74 -5.86 -16.47
N GLN A 155 -14.47 -5.74 -17.77
CA GLN A 155 -14.31 -6.89 -18.69
C GLN A 155 -12.99 -6.95 -19.47
N LYS A 156 -11.99 -6.08 -19.21
CA LYS A 156 -10.67 -6.19 -19.88
C LYS A 156 -9.49 -5.88 -18.96
N ALA A 157 -9.27 -6.77 -18.00
CA ALA A 157 -8.02 -6.84 -17.23
C ALA A 157 -7.56 -8.31 -17.09
N ASN A 158 -7.15 -8.93 -18.20
CA ASN A 158 -6.37 -10.18 -18.15
C ASN A 158 -5.53 -10.31 -19.42
N SER A 159 -4.28 -9.85 -19.38
CA SER A 159 -3.19 -10.42 -20.19
C SER A 159 -1.84 -9.77 -19.84
N ASN A 160 -1.16 -10.31 -18.84
CA ASN A 160 0.29 -10.32 -18.77
C ASN A 160 0.69 -11.70 -18.23
N SER A 161 0.95 -12.64 -19.13
CA SER A 161 1.27 -14.02 -18.79
C SER A 161 2.74 -14.34 -19.03
N ASN A 162 3.46 -14.52 -17.93
CA ASN A 162 4.24 -15.74 -17.77
C ASN A 162 3.19 -16.86 -17.62
N CYS A 163 2.91 -17.65 -18.68
CA CYS A 163 1.72 -18.53 -18.86
C CYS A 163 0.96 -18.85 -17.54
N LYS A 164 -0.05 -18.03 -17.20
CA LYS A 164 -0.75 -18.04 -15.91
C LYS A 164 -2.05 -18.86 -16.01
N PRO A 165 -2.43 -19.62 -14.99
CA PRO A 165 -3.68 -20.37 -15.00
C PRO A 165 -4.92 -19.47 -15.08
N LEU A 166 -5.89 -19.90 -15.87
CA LEU A 166 -7.23 -19.32 -15.89
C LEU A 166 -7.96 -19.69 -14.59
N VAL A 167 -8.43 -18.71 -13.79
CA VAL A 167 -9.14 -19.00 -12.53
C VAL A 167 -10.61 -18.58 -12.64
N ALA A 168 -11.56 -19.50 -12.43
CA ALA A 168 -12.99 -19.23 -12.52
C ALA A 168 -13.82 -19.86 -11.40
N TYR A 169 -14.99 -19.28 -11.09
CA TYR A 169 -15.87 -19.76 -10.02
C TYR A 169 -17.37 -19.63 -10.31
N ALA A 170 -18.17 -20.46 -9.65
CA ALA A 170 -19.63 -20.32 -9.56
C ALA A 170 -20.06 -20.31 -8.08
N SER A 171 -20.71 -19.22 -7.62
CA SER A 171 -21.01 -19.00 -6.20
C SER A 171 -22.33 -18.27 -5.93
N THR A 172 -23.17 -18.82 -5.04
CA THR A 172 -24.39 -18.16 -4.54
C THR A 172 -24.13 -17.26 -3.33
N MET A 173 -23.39 -17.77 -2.33
CA MET A 173 -23.13 -17.06 -1.06
C MET A 173 -21.67 -16.54 -0.96
N GLY A 174 -20.97 -16.44 -2.08
CA GLY A 174 -19.59 -15.92 -2.16
C GLY A 174 -18.48 -16.85 -1.65
N GLY A 175 -18.80 -18.04 -1.12
CA GLY A 175 -17.80 -18.99 -0.60
C GLY A 175 -16.80 -19.47 -1.67
N ALA A 176 -17.28 -19.87 -2.84
CA ALA A 176 -16.44 -20.27 -3.98
C ALA A 176 -15.66 -19.06 -4.55
N ALA A 177 -16.30 -17.89 -4.62
CA ALA A 177 -15.66 -16.65 -5.06
C ALA A 177 -14.48 -16.25 -4.17
N ARG A 178 -14.62 -16.41 -2.84
CA ARG A 178 -13.57 -16.12 -1.86
C ARG A 178 -12.35 -17.00 -2.05
N ILE A 179 -12.55 -18.31 -2.27
CA ILE A 179 -11.47 -19.26 -2.51
C ILE A 179 -10.78 -18.96 -3.85
N ALA A 180 -11.54 -18.74 -4.91
CA ALA A 180 -11.00 -18.40 -6.23
C ALA A 180 -10.16 -17.12 -6.22
N LYS A 181 -10.65 -16.04 -5.58
CA LYS A 181 -9.91 -14.78 -5.43
C LYS A 181 -8.66 -14.94 -4.57
N ARG A 182 -8.70 -15.79 -3.55
CA ARG A 182 -7.54 -16.13 -2.72
C ARG A 182 -6.47 -16.87 -3.52
N ILE A 183 -6.84 -17.86 -4.33
CA ILE A 183 -5.93 -18.58 -5.24
C ILE A 183 -5.34 -17.61 -6.27
N ALA A 184 -6.17 -16.81 -6.93
CA ALA A 184 -5.74 -15.84 -7.94
C ALA A 184 -4.74 -14.80 -7.36
N LYS A 185 -4.98 -14.31 -6.14
CA LYS A 185 -4.06 -13.42 -5.42
C LYS A 185 -2.74 -14.10 -5.08
N LYS A 186 -2.75 -15.37 -4.65
CA LYS A 186 -1.54 -16.14 -4.35
C LYS A 186 -0.70 -16.44 -5.59
N ILE A 187 -1.33 -16.63 -6.75
CA ILE A 187 -0.65 -16.90 -8.04
C ILE A 187 0.02 -15.63 -8.61
N GLY A 188 -0.49 -14.43 -8.29
CA GLY A 188 0.11 -13.15 -8.69
C GLY A 188 -0.24 -12.75 -10.13
N GLY A 189 -1.21 -11.83 -10.26
CA GLY A 189 -1.61 -11.25 -11.54
C GLY A 189 -2.43 -12.19 -12.45
N ALA A 190 -3.14 -13.17 -11.87
CA ALA A 190 -4.31 -13.80 -12.45
C ALA A 190 -5.56 -13.20 -11.77
N GLU A 191 -6.65 -12.98 -12.51
CA GLU A 191 -7.93 -12.56 -11.94
C GLU A 191 -8.91 -13.74 -11.87
N ALA A 192 -9.65 -13.86 -10.76
CA ALA A 192 -10.74 -14.82 -10.61
C ALA A 192 -12.02 -14.24 -11.22
N GLN A 193 -12.56 -14.91 -12.23
CA GLN A 193 -13.78 -14.49 -12.92
C GLN A 193 -14.95 -15.46 -12.68
N GLU A 194 -16.17 -14.96 -12.88
CA GLU A 194 -17.36 -15.81 -12.84
C GLU A 194 -17.37 -16.77 -14.01
N LEU A 195 -17.92 -17.96 -13.79
CA LEU A 195 -17.93 -19.02 -14.79
C LEU A 195 -18.70 -18.60 -16.06
N ASN A 196 -19.79 -17.83 -15.92
CA ASN A 196 -20.54 -17.26 -17.06
C ASN A 196 -19.77 -16.22 -17.88
N HIS A 197 -18.69 -15.63 -17.36
CA HIS A 197 -17.86 -14.69 -18.11
C HIS A 197 -16.80 -15.38 -18.99
N LEU A 198 -16.70 -16.71 -18.94
CA LEU A 198 -15.82 -17.46 -19.82
C LEU A 198 -16.42 -17.65 -21.22
N SER A 199 -15.53 -17.74 -22.20
CA SER A 199 -15.80 -18.20 -23.56
C SER A 199 -15.14 -19.55 -23.82
N VAL A 200 -15.71 -20.35 -24.72
CA VAL A 200 -15.16 -21.66 -25.08
C VAL A 200 -13.76 -21.53 -25.70
N ASP A 201 -13.49 -20.45 -26.45
CA ASP A 201 -12.17 -20.20 -27.03
C ASP A 201 -11.11 -19.84 -25.99
N GLN A 202 -11.47 -19.24 -24.85
CA GLN A 202 -10.52 -19.04 -23.75
C GLN A 202 -10.03 -20.38 -23.18
N LEU A 203 -10.88 -21.41 -23.14
CA LEU A 203 -10.47 -22.75 -22.68
C LEU A 203 -9.49 -23.44 -23.65
N LYS A 204 -9.62 -23.23 -24.96
CA LYS A 204 -8.70 -23.79 -25.98
C LYS A 204 -7.25 -23.28 -25.83
N HIS A 205 -7.09 -22.04 -25.37
CA HIS A 205 -5.80 -21.36 -25.33
C HIS A 205 -5.21 -21.24 -23.91
N ALA A 206 -5.96 -21.60 -22.87
CA ALA A 206 -5.54 -21.41 -21.49
C ALA A 206 -4.37 -22.32 -21.08
N GLY A 207 -4.27 -23.54 -21.64
CA GLY A 207 -3.27 -24.55 -21.27
C GLY A 207 -3.46 -25.14 -19.86
N TYR A 208 -3.85 -24.32 -18.88
CA TYR A 208 -4.18 -24.70 -17.51
C TYR A 208 -5.29 -23.82 -16.90
N ALA A 209 -6.29 -24.44 -16.27
CA ALA A 209 -7.41 -23.76 -15.62
C ALA A 209 -7.75 -24.29 -14.22
N ILE A 210 -8.22 -23.41 -13.33
CA ILE A 210 -8.61 -23.71 -11.95
C ILE A 210 -10.06 -23.27 -11.74
N PHE A 211 -10.93 -24.19 -11.35
CA PHE A 211 -12.37 -23.98 -11.18
C PHE A 211 -12.81 -24.24 -9.74
N ILE A 212 -13.66 -23.34 -9.20
CA ILE A 212 -14.31 -23.53 -7.90
C ILE A 212 -15.82 -23.43 -8.08
N VAL A 213 -16.52 -24.57 -8.04
CA VAL A 213 -17.95 -24.64 -8.35
C VAL A 213 -18.72 -25.03 -7.09
N SER A 214 -19.59 -24.14 -6.62
CA SER A 214 -20.54 -24.47 -5.56
C SER A 214 -21.83 -25.04 -6.14
N THR A 215 -22.57 -25.79 -5.32
CA THR A 215 -23.89 -26.35 -5.67
C THR A 215 -24.99 -25.60 -4.92
N PHE A 216 -26.03 -25.18 -5.65
CA PHE A 216 -27.23 -24.57 -5.11
C PHE A 216 -28.37 -25.60 -4.93
N GLY A 217 -29.14 -25.43 -3.85
CA GLY A 217 -30.29 -26.29 -3.55
C GLY A 217 -29.97 -27.79 -3.61
N ASN A 218 -30.74 -28.52 -4.41
CA ASN A 218 -30.64 -29.97 -4.60
C ASN A 218 -29.75 -30.37 -5.78
N GLY A 219 -28.78 -29.54 -6.20
CA GLY A 219 -27.83 -29.96 -7.23
C GLY A 219 -27.61 -28.99 -8.39
N GLU A 220 -28.26 -27.84 -8.35
CA GLU A 220 -28.24 -26.85 -9.44
C GLU A 220 -26.94 -26.03 -9.43
N TYR A 221 -26.57 -25.51 -10.60
CA TYR A 221 -25.54 -24.49 -10.71
C TYR A 221 -26.02 -23.19 -10.07
N PRO A 222 -25.14 -22.44 -9.40
CA PRO A 222 -25.38 -21.04 -9.09
C PRO A 222 -25.63 -20.23 -10.38
N ASP A 223 -26.41 -19.15 -10.27
CA ASP A 223 -26.81 -18.31 -11.43
C ASP A 223 -25.60 -17.85 -12.26
N ASN A 224 -24.48 -17.54 -11.60
CA ASN A 224 -23.23 -17.09 -12.26
C ASN A 224 -22.36 -18.22 -12.85
N GLY A 225 -22.89 -19.44 -13.00
CA GLY A 225 -22.20 -20.53 -13.68
C GLY A 225 -23.04 -21.46 -14.57
N ASN A 226 -24.36 -21.36 -14.55
CA ASN A 226 -25.25 -22.24 -15.31
C ASN A 226 -25.13 -22.05 -16.84
N GLU A 227 -25.10 -20.80 -17.31
CA GLU A 227 -25.12 -20.47 -18.74
C GLU A 227 -23.88 -21.00 -19.46
N PHE A 228 -22.70 -20.83 -18.87
CA PHE A 228 -21.47 -21.34 -19.47
C PHE A 228 -21.37 -22.86 -19.45
N ALA A 229 -21.88 -23.52 -18.40
CA ALA A 229 -21.90 -24.97 -18.33
C ALA A 229 -22.72 -25.59 -19.48
N GLU A 230 -23.91 -25.04 -19.75
CA GLU A 230 -24.76 -25.50 -20.86
C GLU A 230 -24.18 -25.13 -22.24
N LYS A 231 -23.56 -23.94 -22.36
CA LYS A 231 -22.86 -23.53 -23.59
C LYS A 231 -21.68 -24.44 -23.89
N LEU A 232 -20.91 -24.85 -22.89
CA LEU A 232 -19.79 -25.77 -23.08
C LEU A 232 -20.29 -27.19 -23.40
N ARG A 233 -21.34 -27.66 -22.70
CA ARG A 233 -21.95 -28.99 -22.93
C ARG A 233 -22.41 -29.20 -24.37
N SER A 234 -22.87 -28.14 -25.03
CA SER A 234 -23.37 -28.17 -26.41
C SER A 234 -22.33 -27.82 -27.48
N ALA A 235 -21.10 -27.44 -27.09
CA ALA A 235 -20.08 -26.97 -28.02
C ALA A 235 -19.26 -28.12 -28.62
N GLU A 236 -19.02 -28.14 -29.92
CA GLU A 236 -18.02 -29.03 -30.53
C GLU A 236 -16.61 -28.44 -30.38
N VAL A 237 -15.96 -28.76 -29.25
CA VAL A 237 -14.61 -28.27 -28.92
C VAL A 237 -13.69 -29.40 -28.47
N ASP A 238 -12.43 -29.35 -28.93
CA ASP A 238 -11.34 -30.19 -28.44
C ASP A 238 -10.52 -29.43 -27.38
N LEU A 239 -10.57 -29.89 -26.14
CA LEU A 239 -9.81 -29.38 -25.00
C LEU A 239 -8.69 -30.34 -24.58
N SER A 240 -8.23 -31.22 -25.47
CA SER A 240 -7.11 -32.16 -25.20
C SER A 240 -5.78 -31.52 -24.76
N LYS A 241 -5.64 -30.20 -24.94
CA LYS A 241 -4.48 -29.40 -24.50
C LYS A 241 -4.75 -28.56 -23.23
N LEU A 242 -5.89 -28.76 -22.56
CA LEU A 242 -6.26 -28.06 -21.33
C LEU A 242 -6.09 -28.98 -20.13
N GLU A 243 -5.15 -28.67 -19.25
CA GLU A 243 -5.12 -29.24 -17.91
C GLU A 243 -6.08 -28.46 -16.99
N PHE A 244 -6.78 -29.13 -16.07
CA PHE A 244 -7.66 -28.43 -15.13
C PHE A 244 -7.67 -28.98 -13.70
N ALA A 245 -7.81 -28.05 -12.75
CA ALA A 245 -8.13 -28.31 -11.35
C ALA A 245 -9.57 -27.89 -11.08
N LEU A 246 -10.37 -28.70 -10.39
CA LEU A 246 -11.75 -28.35 -10.06
C LEU A 246 -12.03 -28.70 -8.60
N LEU A 247 -12.56 -27.76 -7.82
CA LEU A 247 -13.03 -27.97 -6.44
C LEU A 247 -14.54 -27.84 -6.36
N GLY A 248 -15.20 -28.87 -5.83
CA GLY A 248 -16.64 -28.86 -5.59
C GLY A 248 -16.99 -28.43 -4.17
N LEU A 249 -17.83 -27.41 -4.02
CA LEU A 249 -18.37 -26.99 -2.72
C LEU A 249 -19.86 -27.32 -2.62
N GLY A 250 -20.25 -28.09 -1.61
CA GLY A 250 -21.64 -28.50 -1.42
C GLY A 250 -21.98 -28.67 0.05
N SER A 251 -23.13 -29.25 0.34
CA SER A 251 -23.39 -29.77 1.68
C SER A 251 -23.92 -31.18 1.64
N LYS A 252 -23.34 -32.07 2.47
CA LYS A 252 -23.79 -33.46 2.58
C LYS A 252 -25.21 -33.59 3.14
N LYS A 253 -25.76 -32.48 3.67
CA LYS A 253 -27.16 -32.38 4.10
C LYS A 253 -28.16 -32.50 2.94
N TYR A 254 -27.72 -32.28 1.70
CA TYR A 254 -28.55 -32.43 0.51
C TYR A 254 -28.17 -33.72 -0.24
N PRO A 255 -29.13 -34.43 -0.85
CA PRO A 255 -28.90 -35.73 -1.48
C PRO A 255 -27.89 -35.67 -2.64
N ASN A 256 -27.82 -34.53 -3.31
CA ASN A 256 -26.98 -34.30 -4.49
C ASN A 256 -25.73 -33.49 -4.14
N PHE A 257 -24.90 -34.04 -3.25
CA PHE A 257 -23.69 -33.38 -2.74
C PHE A 257 -22.69 -33.05 -3.86
N CYS A 258 -22.42 -31.75 -4.05
CA CYS A 258 -21.53 -31.20 -5.08
C CYS A 258 -21.94 -31.49 -6.54
N LYS A 259 -23.22 -31.80 -6.81
CA LYS A 259 -23.69 -32.24 -8.13
C LYS A 259 -23.35 -31.27 -9.27
N ALA A 260 -23.49 -29.95 -9.08
CA ALA A 260 -23.14 -28.98 -10.13
C ALA A 260 -21.65 -29.05 -10.52
N ALA A 261 -20.79 -29.32 -9.55
CA ALA A 261 -19.36 -29.51 -9.78
C ALA A 261 -19.05 -30.88 -10.41
N ASP A 262 -19.79 -31.94 -10.05
CA ASP A 262 -19.73 -33.23 -10.76
C ASP A 262 -20.11 -33.10 -12.24
N ASP A 263 -21.24 -32.46 -12.52
CA ASP A 263 -21.73 -32.25 -13.88
C ASP A 263 -20.71 -31.46 -14.71
N PHE A 264 -20.08 -30.44 -14.11
CA PHE A 264 -19.06 -29.63 -14.78
C PHE A 264 -17.77 -30.42 -15.05
N ASN A 265 -17.37 -31.28 -14.12
CA ASN A 265 -16.25 -32.20 -14.31
C ASN A 265 -16.49 -33.15 -15.49
N GLN A 266 -17.71 -33.65 -15.65
CA GLN A 266 -18.07 -34.54 -16.76
C GLN A 266 -18.09 -33.81 -18.10
N ILE A 267 -18.59 -32.57 -18.14
CA ILE A 267 -18.53 -31.72 -19.35
C ILE A 267 -17.07 -31.53 -19.79
N LEU A 268 -16.16 -31.16 -18.87
CA LEU A 268 -14.74 -30.97 -19.20
C LEU A 268 -14.08 -32.25 -19.74
N LYS A 269 -14.37 -33.40 -19.11
CA LYS A 269 -13.86 -34.70 -19.55
C LYS A 269 -14.41 -35.14 -20.91
N HIS A 270 -15.69 -34.86 -21.18
CA HIS A 270 -16.31 -35.13 -22.48
C HIS A 270 -15.57 -34.40 -23.62
N HIS A 271 -15.11 -33.17 -23.37
CA HIS A 271 -14.26 -32.39 -24.29
C HIS A 271 -12.77 -32.71 -24.21
N LYS A 272 -12.39 -33.83 -23.58
CA LYS A 272 -11.00 -34.33 -23.47
C LYS A 272 -10.06 -33.46 -22.63
N ALA A 273 -10.57 -32.55 -21.79
CA ALA A 273 -9.73 -31.83 -20.84
C ALA A 273 -9.15 -32.77 -19.78
N ILE A 274 -7.93 -32.50 -19.32
CA ILE A 274 -7.13 -33.40 -18.50
C ILE A 274 -7.16 -32.94 -17.04
N PRO A 275 -7.79 -33.67 -16.10
CA PRO A 275 -7.76 -33.31 -14.69
C PRO A 275 -6.36 -33.49 -14.10
N ILE A 276 -5.89 -32.54 -13.30
CA ILE A 276 -4.53 -32.58 -12.73
C ILE A 276 -4.42 -33.49 -11.49
N PHE A 277 -5.52 -33.64 -10.74
CA PHE A 277 -5.64 -34.55 -9.59
C PHE A 277 -7.12 -34.92 -9.37
N ASP A 278 -7.37 -35.81 -8.42
CA ASP A 278 -8.71 -36.26 -8.07
C ASP A 278 -9.61 -35.10 -7.66
N PHE A 279 -10.83 -35.07 -8.24
CA PHE A 279 -11.84 -34.05 -8.03
C PHE A 279 -12.24 -33.95 -6.55
N PRO A 280 -11.70 -32.99 -5.76
CA PRO A 280 -11.98 -32.87 -4.35
C PRO A 280 -13.32 -32.18 -4.11
N LYS A 281 -14.06 -32.68 -3.12
CA LYS A 281 -15.35 -32.14 -2.70
C LYS A 281 -15.27 -31.72 -1.24
N SER A 282 -15.78 -30.54 -0.92
CA SER A 282 -15.83 -30.02 0.45
C SER A 282 -17.26 -29.76 0.89
N ASP A 283 -17.60 -30.21 2.10
CA ASP A 283 -18.84 -29.85 2.81
C ASP A 283 -18.67 -28.44 3.41
N LYS A 284 -19.75 -27.66 3.50
CA LYS A 284 -19.78 -26.25 3.95
C LYS A 284 -18.70 -25.91 4.99
N VAL A 285 -18.15 -24.70 4.89
CA VAL A 285 -17.14 -24.10 5.79
C VAL A 285 -17.63 -24.06 7.25
N SER A 286 -17.57 -25.20 7.93
CA SER A 286 -17.50 -25.34 9.39
C SER A 286 -16.05 -25.66 9.75
N ALA A 287 -15.57 -25.06 10.82
CA ALA A 287 -14.17 -24.71 11.06
C ALA A 287 -13.12 -25.83 10.89
N ASP A 288 -13.44 -27.13 11.02
CA ASP A 288 -12.37 -28.11 11.19
C ASP A 288 -12.26 -29.22 10.11
N GLN A 289 -13.30 -29.55 9.33
CA GLN A 289 -13.21 -30.68 8.36
C GLN A 289 -13.15 -30.26 6.88
N GLY A 290 -13.76 -29.12 6.49
CA GLY A 290 -13.73 -28.65 5.10
C GLY A 290 -12.46 -27.86 4.74
N ALA A 291 -11.76 -27.32 5.76
CA ALA A 291 -10.60 -26.45 5.58
C ALA A 291 -9.39 -27.20 5.02
N SER A 292 -9.13 -28.44 5.46
CA SER A 292 -7.98 -29.23 5.00
C SER A 292 -8.07 -29.62 3.52
N VAL A 293 -9.27 -29.95 3.03
CA VAL A 293 -9.50 -30.27 1.61
C VAL A 293 -9.31 -29.03 0.74
N ILE A 294 -9.81 -27.88 1.19
CA ILE A 294 -9.66 -26.61 0.47
C ILE A 294 -8.19 -26.18 0.47
N GLU A 295 -7.50 -26.25 1.61
CA GLU A 295 -6.10 -25.86 1.72
C GLU A 295 -5.18 -26.76 0.89
N LYS A 296 -5.42 -28.08 0.91
CA LYS A 296 -4.72 -29.03 0.05
C LYS A 296 -4.96 -28.72 -1.44
N PHE A 297 -6.22 -28.52 -1.85
CA PHE A 297 -6.55 -28.12 -3.22
C PHE A 297 -5.85 -26.83 -3.64
N GLU A 298 -5.84 -25.80 -2.77
CA GLU A 298 -5.16 -24.55 -3.05
C GLU A 298 -3.67 -24.75 -3.29
N ASN A 299 -3.00 -25.49 -2.42
CA ASN A 299 -1.57 -25.73 -2.54
C ASN A 299 -1.24 -26.54 -3.79
N ASP A 300 -1.97 -27.62 -4.04
CA ASP A 300 -1.77 -28.49 -5.20
C ASP A 300 -2.03 -27.72 -6.51
N ALA A 301 -3.09 -26.92 -6.59
CA ALA A 301 -3.43 -26.13 -7.78
C ALA A 301 -2.44 -24.98 -8.05
N ILE A 302 -1.88 -24.36 -6.99
CA ILE A 302 -0.89 -23.27 -7.13
C ILE A 302 0.49 -23.81 -7.53
N GLN A 303 0.87 -25.00 -7.05
CA GLN A 303 2.20 -25.58 -7.29
C GLN A 303 2.30 -26.35 -8.62
N HIS A 304 1.17 -26.65 -9.27
CA HIS A 304 1.14 -27.40 -10.54
C HIS A 304 1.87 -26.64 -11.66
N LYS A 305 2.77 -27.35 -12.36
CA LYS A 305 3.48 -26.84 -13.55
C LYS A 305 2.79 -27.39 -14.81
N PRO A 306 2.18 -26.54 -15.65
CA PRO A 306 1.38 -27.01 -16.78
C PRO A 306 2.23 -27.71 -17.84
N LYS A 307 1.74 -28.83 -18.37
CA LYS A 307 2.44 -29.58 -19.44
C LYS A 307 2.37 -28.90 -20.81
N PHE A 308 1.37 -28.06 -21.03
CA PHE A 308 1.16 -27.34 -22.27
C PHE A 308 1.54 -25.86 -22.08
N SER A 309 2.64 -25.41 -22.71
CA SER A 309 3.08 -24.02 -22.64
C SER A 309 2.38 -23.14 -23.68
N CYS A 310 1.99 -21.92 -23.27
CA CYS A 310 1.57 -20.87 -24.19
C CYS A 310 2.67 -20.56 -25.21
N THR A 311 2.39 -20.68 -26.51
CA THR A 311 3.39 -20.41 -27.56
C THR A 311 3.56 -18.91 -27.80
N SER A 312 4.73 -18.36 -27.48
CA SER A 312 5.24 -17.13 -28.09
C SER A 312 6.78 -17.18 -28.17
N SER A 313 7.30 -16.99 -29.38
CA SER A 313 8.71 -17.09 -29.76
C SER A 313 9.58 -15.94 -29.24
N THR A 314 10.79 -16.28 -28.79
CA THR A 314 11.87 -15.42 -28.27
C THR A 314 12.71 -14.72 -29.36
N ALA A 315 13.20 -13.50 -29.11
CA ALA A 315 14.52 -13.02 -29.59
C ALA A 315 14.99 -11.73 -28.88
N SER A 316 16.31 -11.57 -28.80
CA SER A 316 17.14 -10.64 -28.00
C SER A 316 17.51 -9.30 -28.66
N SER A 317 18.11 -8.41 -27.86
CA SER A 317 18.57 -7.02 -28.05
C SER A 317 19.39 -6.64 -29.32
N SER A 318 19.11 -5.46 -29.91
CA SER A 318 20.07 -4.39 -30.27
C SER A 318 19.33 -3.17 -30.91
N ASP A 319 19.97 -2.00 -30.97
CA ASP A 319 19.61 -0.63 -31.45
C ASP A 319 18.83 -0.42 -32.79
N GLU A 320 18.55 0.78 -33.35
CA GLU A 320 17.76 0.92 -34.63
C GLU A 320 18.14 2.10 -35.58
N ILE A 321 18.22 1.84 -36.90
CA ILE A 321 18.53 2.77 -38.03
C ILE A 321 17.24 3.17 -38.82
N ILE A 322 17.14 4.41 -39.35
CA ILE A 322 15.98 4.96 -40.10
C ILE A 322 16.27 5.03 -41.63
N PRO A 323 15.42 4.49 -42.52
CA PRO A 323 15.63 4.49 -43.98
C PRO A 323 15.11 5.74 -44.72
N LEU A 324 15.70 6.04 -45.90
CA LEU A 324 15.16 6.99 -46.89
C LEU A 324 13.94 6.36 -47.59
N VAL A 325 12.80 7.06 -47.67
CA VAL A 325 11.60 6.52 -48.35
C VAL A 325 11.21 7.42 -49.52
N ALA A 326 11.10 6.85 -50.72
CA ALA A 326 10.76 7.62 -51.92
C ALA A 326 9.83 6.91 -52.90
N TYR A 327 9.15 7.67 -53.76
CA TYR A 327 8.19 7.13 -54.71
C TYR A 327 8.19 7.81 -56.07
N GLY A 328 7.79 7.05 -57.08
CA GLY A 328 7.37 7.52 -58.40
C GLY A 328 5.92 7.10 -58.64
N SER A 329 5.01 8.07 -58.80
CA SER A 329 3.58 7.79 -58.93
C SER A 329 2.82 8.85 -59.73
N THR A 330 2.05 8.40 -60.73
CA THR A 330 1.12 9.26 -61.49
C THR A 330 -0.26 9.33 -60.85
N MET A 331 -0.83 8.18 -60.48
CA MET A 331 -2.19 8.09 -59.89
C MET A 331 -2.20 7.98 -58.36
N GLY A 332 -1.04 8.18 -57.71
CA GLY A 332 -0.91 8.20 -56.26
C GLY A 332 -0.86 6.84 -55.56
N GLY A 333 -0.95 5.71 -56.28
CA GLY A 333 -0.86 4.37 -55.69
C GLY A 333 0.45 4.14 -54.93
N SER A 334 1.60 4.34 -55.60
CA SER A 334 2.92 4.21 -54.98
C SER A 334 3.16 5.29 -53.90
N LYS A 335 2.59 6.49 -54.08
CA LYS A 335 2.63 7.57 -53.08
C LYS A 335 1.96 7.15 -51.77
N LYS A 336 0.80 6.48 -51.84
CA LYS A 336 0.10 5.95 -50.65
C LYS A 336 0.93 4.88 -49.93
N ILE A 337 1.54 3.96 -50.68
CA ILE A 337 2.41 2.91 -50.11
C ILE A 337 3.64 3.54 -49.44
N ALA A 338 4.34 4.44 -50.12
CA ALA A 338 5.52 5.11 -49.58
C ALA A 338 5.20 5.95 -48.35
N LYS A 339 4.08 6.70 -48.33
CA LYS A 339 3.64 7.42 -47.13
C LYS A 339 3.36 6.47 -45.96
N ARG A 340 2.67 5.36 -46.21
CA ARG A 340 2.39 4.35 -45.19
C ARG A 340 3.66 3.71 -44.62
N ILE A 341 4.65 3.45 -45.46
CA ILE A 341 5.95 2.94 -45.04
C ILE A 341 6.72 4.00 -44.24
N ALA A 342 6.77 5.24 -44.74
CA ALA A 342 7.44 6.35 -44.07
C ALA A 342 6.84 6.64 -42.69
N GLU A 343 5.52 6.56 -42.56
CA GLU A 343 4.81 6.64 -41.28
C GLU A 343 5.22 5.54 -40.30
N ARG A 344 5.38 4.29 -40.77
CA ARG A 344 5.86 3.17 -39.93
C ARG A 344 7.30 3.34 -39.46
N PHE A 345 8.17 3.94 -40.27
CA PHE A 345 9.57 4.19 -39.92
C PHE A 345 9.84 5.55 -39.28
N GLY A 346 8.82 6.41 -39.12
CA GLY A 346 8.96 7.74 -38.53
C GLY A 346 9.72 8.75 -39.41
N THR A 347 9.66 8.59 -40.74
CA THR A 347 10.31 9.44 -41.74
C THR A 347 9.29 10.05 -42.72
N GLU A 348 9.74 10.88 -43.67
CA GLU A 348 8.91 11.42 -44.75
C GLU A 348 9.09 10.62 -46.05
N ALA A 349 8.03 10.62 -46.88
CA ALA A 349 8.07 10.02 -48.21
C ALA A 349 8.31 11.10 -49.26
N HIS A 350 9.41 10.98 -49.99
CA HIS A 350 9.83 11.96 -50.99
C HIS A 350 9.46 11.53 -52.41
N GLU A 351 9.21 12.50 -53.29
CA GLU A 351 9.12 12.22 -54.73
C GLU A 351 10.53 11.96 -55.24
N LEU A 352 10.73 10.96 -56.11
CA LEU A 352 12.07 10.60 -56.59
C LEU A 352 12.78 11.80 -57.25
N ASN A 353 12.07 12.64 -58.00
CA ASN A 353 12.64 13.86 -58.59
C ASN A 353 13.02 14.95 -57.58
N SER A 354 12.55 14.86 -56.34
CA SER A 354 12.96 15.79 -55.28
C SER A 354 14.28 15.37 -54.60
N LEU A 355 14.80 14.18 -54.92
CA LEU A 355 16.07 13.68 -54.40
C LEU A 355 17.23 14.08 -55.30
N THR A 356 18.40 14.21 -54.69
CA THR A 356 19.69 14.34 -55.39
C THR A 356 20.45 13.01 -55.36
N LEU A 357 21.42 12.82 -56.27
CA LEU A 357 22.29 11.63 -56.25
C LEU A 357 23.08 11.52 -54.93
N GLN A 358 23.41 12.66 -54.31
CA GLN A 358 24.05 12.69 -53.00
C GLN A 358 23.13 12.13 -51.91
N ASN A 359 21.83 12.42 -51.95
CA ASN A 359 20.88 11.84 -51.00
C ASN A 359 20.82 10.32 -51.09
N LEU A 360 21.05 9.76 -52.28
CA LEU A 360 21.07 8.32 -52.50
C LEU A 360 22.39 7.68 -52.05
N HIS A 361 23.51 8.35 -52.27
CA HIS A 361 24.83 7.92 -51.83
C HIS A 361 24.98 7.92 -50.30
N ASP A 362 24.46 8.95 -49.62
CA ASP A 362 24.56 9.09 -48.17
C ASP A 362 23.60 8.15 -47.41
N ALA A 363 22.59 7.63 -48.10
CA ALA A 363 21.64 6.70 -47.51
C ALA A 363 22.26 5.30 -47.33
N LYS A 364 22.24 4.79 -46.10
CA LYS A 364 22.57 3.37 -45.83
C LYS A 364 21.41 2.44 -46.16
N TYR A 365 20.19 2.91 -45.99
CA TYR A 365 18.96 2.15 -46.27
C TYR A 365 17.97 3.01 -47.05
N ALA A 366 17.38 2.47 -48.12
CA ALA A 366 16.32 3.14 -48.87
C ALA A 366 15.15 2.21 -49.23
N ILE A 367 13.93 2.75 -49.27
CA ILE A 367 12.73 2.01 -49.64
C ILE A 367 12.00 2.79 -50.74
N PHE A 368 11.75 2.12 -51.85
CA PHE A 368 11.19 2.71 -53.06
C PHE A 368 9.84 2.09 -53.43
N ALA A 369 8.90 2.92 -53.85
CA ALA A 369 7.65 2.48 -54.48
C ALA A 369 7.47 3.18 -55.84
N VAL A 370 7.53 2.43 -56.93
CA VAL A 370 7.50 3.00 -58.30
C VAL A 370 6.39 2.35 -59.11
N SER A 371 5.49 3.16 -59.68
CA SER A 371 4.48 2.66 -60.63
C SER A 371 4.94 2.79 -62.07
N THR A 372 4.46 1.94 -62.96
CA THR A 372 4.59 2.12 -64.41
C THR A 372 3.41 2.90 -64.97
N PHE A 373 3.67 3.88 -65.84
CA PHE A 373 2.64 4.63 -66.57
C PHE A 373 2.50 4.16 -68.02
N GLY A 374 1.27 3.96 -68.49
CA GLY A 374 0.98 3.49 -69.85
C GLY A 374 1.64 2.16 -70.19
N ASN A 375 2.15 2.03 -71.43
CA ASN A 375 2.91 0.88 -71.91
C ASN A 375 4.40 0.99 -71.55
N GLY A 376 4.73 1.22 -70.27
CA GLY A 376 6.10 1.07 -69.79
C GLY A 376 6.87 2.35 -69.42
N ASN A 377 6.26 3.52 -69.45
CA ASN A 377 6.92 4.79 -69.16
C ASN A 377 7.07 5.06 -67.65
N TYR A 378 8.05 5.89 -67.29
CA TYR A 378 8.18 6.43 -65.93
C TYR A 378 7.05 7.42 -65.61
N PRO A 379 6.58 7.46 -64.34
CA PRO A 379 5.85 8.59 -63.79
C PRO A 379 6.64 9.90 -63.90
N GLU A 380 5.95 11.01 -64.12
CA GLU A 380 6.58 12.33 -64.27
C GLU A 380 7.47 12.71 -63.08
N ASN A 381 7.08 12.32 -61.86
CA ASN A 381 7.79 12.63 -60.62
C ASN A 381 8.97 11.67 -60.28
N CYS A 382 9.37 10.79 -61.19
CA CYS A 382 10.59 9.99 -61.02
C CYS A 382 11.49 9.86 -62.25
N GLY A 383 10.98 10.14 -63.46
CA GLY A 383 11.74 9.91 -64.70
C GLY A 383 13.07 10.68 -64.77
N THR A 384 13.09 11.95 -64.39
CA THR A 384 14.31 12.76 -64.45
C THR A 384 15.38 12.27 -63.49
N PHE A 385 15.00 11.85 -62.28
CA PHE A 385 15.96 11.29 -61.32
C PHE A 385 16.56 9.96 -61.81
N ILE A 386 15.73 9.08 -62.35
CA ILE A 386 16.18 7.75 -62.80
C ILE A 386 17.12 7.87 -64.00
N GLU A 387 16.84 8.77 -64.95
CA GLU A 387 17.74 9.01 -66.09
C GLU A 387 19.07 9.67 -65.66
N HIS A 388 19.04 10.60 -64.69
CA HIS A 388 20.27 11.13 -64.10
C HIS A 388 21.10 10.05 -63.40
N LEU A 389 20.45 9.12 -62.66
CA LEU A 389 21.14 8.00 -62.03
C LEU A 389 21.70 7.00 -63.05
N ARG A 390 21.01 6.80 -64.19
CA ARG A 390 21.45 5.93 -65.31
C ARG A 390 22.73 6.44 -65.96
N GLY A 391 22.85 7.76 -66.15
CA GLY A 391 24.02 8.40 -66.78
C GLY A 391 25.16 8.77 -65.82
N ALA A 392 24.94 8.70 -64.51
CA ALA A 392 25.93 9.05 -63.50
C ALA A 392 26.87 7.88 -63.17
N SER A 393 28.13 8.20 -62.87
CA SER A 393 29.11 7.22 -62.38
C SER A 393 29.22 7.35 -60.85
N ILE A 394 28.26 6.76 -60.12
CA ILE A 394 28.16 6.87 -58.64
C ILE A 394 28.13 5.48 -58.01
N ASP A 395 28.96 5.26 -56.98
CA ASP A 395 29.05 3.96 -56.32
C ASP A 395 28.11 3.89 -55.11
N LEU A 396 27.13 2.99 -55.16
CA LEU A 396 26.13 2.79 -54.12
C LEU A 396 26.35 1.48 -53.32
N HIS A 397 27.57 0.95 -53.26
CA HIS A 397 27.87 -0.29 -52.51
C HIS A 397 27.42 -0.28 -51.03
N ASN A 398 27.33 0.90 -50.42
CA ASN A 398 26.87 1.07 -49.04
C ASN A 398 25.34 1.17 -48.90
N LEU A 399 24.61 1.31 -50.01
CA LEU A 399 23.16 1.45 -50.02
C LEU A 399 22.50 0.08 -50.05
N LYS A 400 21.71 -0.20 -49.02
CA LYS A 400 20.82 -1.36 -48.93
C LYS A 400 19.38 -0.93 -49.25
N TYR A 401 18.69 -1.57 -50.18
CA TYR A 401 17.36 -1.08 -50.60
C TYR A 401 16.24 -2.11 -50.70
N ALA A 402 15.00 -1.68 -50.55
CA ALA A 402 13.81 -2.43 -50.92
C ALA A 402 13.03 -1.67 -52.00
N LEU A 403 12.48 -2.39 -52.98
CA LEU A 403 11.72 -1.78 -54.07
C LEU A 403 10.45 -2.59 -54.35
N ILE A 404 9.32 -1.89 -54.43
CA ILE A 404 8.05 -2.43 -54.94
C ILE A 404 7.64 -1.72 -56.23
N GLY A 405 7.39 -2.51 -57.27
CA GLY A 405 6.84 -2.10 -58.55
C GLY A 405 5.32 -2.26 -58.59
N LEU A 406 4.61 -1.20 -58.98
CA LEU A 406 3.16 -1.28 -59.25
C LEU A 406 2.89 -1.20 -60.76
N GLY A 407 2.20 -2.20 -61.30
CA GLY A 407 1.84 -2.25 -62.72
C GLY A 407 0.45 -2.83 -62.93
N SER A 408 0.08 -3.04 -64.20
CA SER A 408 -1.06 -3.91 -64.50
C SER A 408 -0.70 -4.98 -65.51
N THR A 409 -1.04 -6.22 -65.19
CA THR A 409 -0.82 -7.40 -66.07
C THR A 409 -1.58 -7.30 -67.39
N LYS A 410 -2.53 -6.35 -67.49
CA LYS A 410 -3.24 -6.00 -68.73
C LYS A 410 -2.37 -5.29 -69.77
N TYR A 411 -1.18 -4.82 -69.40
CA TYR A 411 -0.23 -4.20 -70.31
C TYR A 411 0.98 -5.11 -70.48
N GLU A 412 1.47 -5.23 -71.72
CA GLU A 412 2.61 -6.08 -72.10
C GLU A 412 3.87 -5.75 -71.28
N GLN A 413 4.05 -4.47 -70.95
CA GLN A 413 5.21 -3.97 -70.19
C GLN A 413 4.91 -3.83 -68.68
N PHE A 414 4.44 -4.92 -68.07
CA PHE A 414 4.12 -4.99 -66.63
C PHE A 414 5.32 -4.58 -65.75
N CYS A 415 5.12 -3.59 -64.86
CA CYS A 415 6.13 -3.07 -63.93
C CYS A 415 7.45 -2.59 -64.57
N LYS A 416 7.50 -2.34 -65.88
CA LYS A 416 8.75 -1.99 -66.60
C LYS A 416 9.55 -0.84 -65.97
N ALA A 417 8.92 0.26 -65.58
CA ALA A 417 9.61 1.39 -64.94
C ALA A 417 10.36 0.97 -63.66
N ALA A 418 9.73 0.14 -62.83
CA ALA A 418 10.36 -0.38 -61.62
C ALA A 418 11.43 -1.45 -61.93
N ASN A 419 11.25 -2.26 -62.99
CA ASN A 419 12.28 -3.21 -63.45
C ASN A 419 13.57 -2.50 -63.88
N GLU A 420 13.42 -1.46 -64.69
CA GLU A 420 14.57 -0.66 -65.14
C GLU A 420 15.25 0.04 -63.97
N PHE A 421 14.48 0.62 -63.05
CA PHE A 421 15.05 1.25 -61.85
C PHE A 421 15.81 0.24 -60.97
N ASN A 422 15.26 -0.98 -60.79
CA ASN A 422 15.94 -2.05 -60.06
C ASN A 422 17.25 -2.48 -60.71
N ALA A 423 17.28 -2.54 -62.05
CA ALA A 423 18.48 -2.87 -62.82
C ALA A 423 19.54 -1.78 -62.69
N ILE A 424 19.15 -0.50 -62.72
CA ILE A 424 20.05 0.64 -62.51
C ILE A 424 20.64 0.63 -61.10
N LEU A 425 19.83 0.42 -60.05
CA LEU A 425 20.32 0.32 -58.67
C LEU A 425 21.32 -0.83 -58.49
N SER A 426 21.02 -2.00 -59.07
CA SER A 426 21.93 -3.15 -59.07
C SER A 426 23.23 -2.87 -59.82
N TYR A 427 23.15 -2.19 -60.98
CA TYR A 427 24.33 -1.82 -61.78
C TYR A 427 25.25 -0.84 -61.05
N GLN A 428 24.69 0.06 -60.23
CA GLN A 428 25.44 0.98 -59.36
C GLN A 428 25.85 0.35 -58.01
N HIS A 429 25.83 -0.99 -57.90
CA HIS A 429 26.22 -1.78 -56.73
C HIS A 429 25.35 -1.67 -55.47
N ALA A 430 24.13 -1.11 -55.54
CA ALA A 430 23.22 -1.14 -54.40
C ALA A 430 22.73 -2.58 -54.12
N THR A 431 22.57 -2.94 -52.84
CA THR A 431 22.23 -4.31 -52.43
C THR A 431 20.75 -4.41 -52.01
N PRO A 432 19.93 -5.29 -52.62
CA PRO A 432 18.54 -5.45 -52.17
C PRO A 432 18.46 -6.14 -50.80
N ILE A 433 17.64 -5.61 -49.89
CA ILE A 433 17.41 -6.17 -48.54
C ILE A 433 16.35 -7.25 -48.50
N ILE A 434 15.40 -7.18 -49.43
CA ILE A 434 14.42 -8.20 -49.73
C ILE A 434 14.31 -8.31 -51.25
N PRO A 435 13.88 -9.46 -51.80
CA PRO A 435 13.67 -9.59 -53.24
C PRO A 435 12.74 -8.50 -53.78
N TYR A 436 13.07 -7.96 -54.97
CA TYR A 436 12.24 -7.00 -55.67
C TYR A 436 10.81 -7.55 -55.86
N VAL A 437 9.81 -6.77 -55.46
CA VAL A 437 8.40 -7.19 -55.48
C VAL A 437 7.64 -6.45 -56.58
N GLN A 438 6.85 -7.18 -57.36
CA GLN A 438 5.90 -6.62 -58.32
C GLN A 438 4.48 -6.87 -57.83
N SER A 439 3.59 -5.89 -57.99
CA SER A 439 2.17 -6.04 -57.67
C SER A 439 1.28 -5.52 -58.81
N ASP A 440 0.25 -6.29 -59.13
CA ASP A 440 -0.85 -5.89 -60.02
C ASP A 440 -1.85 -5.02 -59.26
N LYS A 441 -2.57 -4.15 -59.99
CA LYS A 441 -3.55 -3.15 -59.50
C LYS A 441 -3.99 -3.31 -58.05
N LEU A 442 -3.89 -2.19 -57.31
CA LEU A 442 -4.33 -2.01 -55.91
C LEU A 442 -5.75 -2.50 -55.58
N SER A 443 -6.61 -2.70 -56.58
CA SER A 443 -8.00 -3.13 -56.41
C SER A 443 -8.22 -4.66 -56.47
N SER A 444 -7.17 -5.46 -56.64
CA SER A 444 -7.27 -6.92 -56.61
C SER A 444 -6.85 -7.47 -55.24
N ASP A 445 -7.57 -8.46 -54.73
CA ASP A 445 -7.26 -9.08 -53.43
C ASP A 445 -5.84 -9.67 -53.38
N GLN A 446 -5.38 -10.19 -54.53
CA GLN A 446 -4.00 -10.67 -54.71
C GLN A 446 -2.98 -9.52 -54.66
N GLY A 447 -3.24 -8.38 -55.32
CA GLY A 447 -2.37 -7.21 -55.30
C GLY A 447 -2.24 -6.58 -53.91
N ALA A 448 -3.33 -6.53 -53.15
CA ALA A 448 -3.34 -6.04 -51.77
C ALA A 448 -2.51 -6.94 -50.84
N SER A 449 -2.67 -8.26 -50.94
CA SER A 449 -1.90 -9.22 -50.12
C SER A 449 -0.39 -9.14 -50.37
N VAL A 450 0.03 -8.94 -51.63
CA VAL A 450 1.45 -8.77 -51.99
C VAL A 450 2.03 -7.49 -51.40
N ILE A 451 1.26 -6.40 -51.40
CA ILE A 451 1.68 -5.12 -50.81
C ILE A 451 1.80 -5.22 -49.29
N GLU A 452 0.84 -5.84 -48.61
CA GLU A 452 0.90 -6.07 -47.16
C GLU A 452 2.15 -6.89 -46.78
N LYS A 453 2.38 -7.98 -47.52
CA LYS A 453 3.57 -8.81 -47.31
C LYS A 453 4.87 -8.02 -47.49
N PHE A 454 4.96 -7.20 -48.54
CA PHE A 454 6.14 -6.34 -48.76
C PHE A 454 6.36 -5.37 -47.61
N VAL A 455 5.31 -4.67 -47.16
CA VAL A 455 5.42 -3.71 -46.04
C VAL A 455 5.89 -4.40 -44.76
N ASP A 456 5.40 -5.60 -44.49
CA ASP A 456 5.81 -6.36 -43.31
C ASP A 456 7.24 -6.92 -43.44
N ASP A 457 7.64 -7.39 -44.62
CA ASP A 457 8.99 -7.91 -44.85
C ASP A 457 10.07 -6.81 -44.80
N VAL A 458 9.76 -5.60 -45.28
CA VAL A 458 10.63 -4.42 -45.10
C VAL A 458 10.76 -4.05 -43.63
N TYR A 459 9.68 -4.12 -42.86
CA TYR A 459 9.70 -3.77 -41.43
C TYR A 459 10.53 -4.75 -40.59
N LYS A 460 10.56 -6.04 -40.98
CA LYS A 460 11.36 -7.06 -40.30
C LYS A 460 12.88 -6.86 -40.44
N PHE A 461 13.36 -6.08 -41.41
CA PHE A 461 14.79 -5.97 -41.75
C PHE A 461 15.58 -4.91 -40.93
N ARG A 462 15.05 -4.42 -39.80
CA ARG A 462 15.63 -3.26 -39.11
C ARG A 462 17.04 -3.55 -38.49
N PRO A 463 18.10 -2.82 -38.87
CA PRO A 463 19.45 -2.97 -38.32
C PRO A 463 19.77 -1.94 -37.23
N THR A 464 20.78 -2.23 -36.42
CA THR A 464 20.90 -1.69 -35.07
C THR A 464 22.14 -0.77 -34.85
N SER A 465 21.98 0.52 -34.44
CA SER A 465 23.10 1.31 -33.87
C SER A 465 22.76 2.31 -32.73
N SER A 466 23.51 2.20 -31.62
CA SER A 466 23.45 2.99 -30.37
C SER A 466 23.92 4.44 -30.52
N LYS A 467 23.16 5.37 -29.94
CA LYS A 467 23.64 6.32 -28.91
C LYS A 467 22.44 7.02 -28.27
N VAL A 468 21.99 6.49 -27.13
CA VAL A 468 21.12 7.24 -26.21
C VAL A 468 22.00 8.28 -25.52
N ILE A 469 21.68 9.56 -25.66
CA ILE A 469 22.34 10.62 -24.90
C ILE A 469 21.91 10.42 -23.44
N GLN A 470 22.84 9.99 -22.58
CA GLN A 470 22.58 9.89 -21.15
C GLN A 470 22.39 11.29 -20.57
N ILE A 471 21.37 11.44 -19.72
CA ILE A 471 21.10 12.70 -19.02
C ILE A 471 22.20 12.92 -17.99
N ASP A 472 22.75 14.14 -17.96
CA ASP A 472 23.65 14.62 -16.91
C ASP A 472 22.95 14.50 -15.54
N PRO A 473 23.47 13.69 -14.58
CA PRO A 473 22.82 13.42 -13.30
C PRO A 473 22.68 14.64 -12.38
N SER A 474 23.30 15.78 -12.72
CA SER A 474 23.23 17.00 -11.94
C SER A 474 21.98 17.86 -12.18
N GLU A 475 21.17 17.58 -13.21
CA GLU A 475 20.01 18.40 -13.58
C GLU A 475 18.75 17.57 -13.90
N ALA A 476 17.66 17.84 -13.18
CA ALA A 476 16.39 17.13 -13.35
C ALA A 476 15.68 17.54 -14.67
N PRO A 477 15.15 16.57 -15.46
CA PRO A 477 14.45 16.91 -16.70
C PRO A 477 13.12 17.62 -16.44
N ILE A 478 12.72 18.51 -17.35
CA ILE A 478 11.33 19.02 -17.37
C ILE A 478 10.42 17.95 -17.96
N ILE A 479 9.38 17.55 -17.22
CA ILE A 479 8.36 16.62 -17.72
C ILE A 479 7.07 17.40 -17.92
N ALA A 480 6.56 17.45 -19.15
CA ALA A 480 5.43 18.30 -19.48
C ALA A 480 4.43 17.67 -20.45
N TYR A 481 3.21 18.19 -20.42
CA TYR A 481 2.13 17.66 -21.26
C TYR A 481 1.25 18.73 -21.89
N GLY A 482 0.71 18.39 -23.06
CA GLY A 482 -0.42 19.08 -23.69
C GLY A 482 -1.58 18.10 -23.79
N SER A 483 -2.68 18.33 -23.07
CA SER A 483 -3.82 17.40 -23.02
C SER A 483 -5.18 18.07 -22.92
N THR A 484 -6.17 17.51 -23.61
CA THR A 484 -7.57 17.96 -23.55
C THR A 484 -8.45 17.00 -22.73
N MET A 485 -8.08 15.72 -22.71
CA MET A 485 -8.84 14.65 -22.05
C MET A 485 -7.96 13.87 -21.05
N HIS A 486 -6.95 14.52 -20.48
CA HIS A 486 -6.03 13.97 -19.46
C HIS A 486 -5.20 12.73 -19.90
N GLY A 487 -5.23 12.32 -21.17
CA GLY A 487 -4.49 11.15 -21.65
C GLY A 487 -2.98 11.37 -21.64
N SER A 488 -2.54 12.47 -22.27
CA SER A 488 -1.15 12.92 -22.24
C SER A 488 -0.67 13.26 -20.84
N GLU A 489 -1.56 13.87 -20.04
CA GLU A 489 -1.31 14.22 -18.64
C GLU A 489 -1.04 12.99 -17.78
N LYS A 490 -1.87 11.94 -17.91
CA LYS A 490 -1.71 10.70 -17.13
C LYS A 490 -0.36 10.04 -17.40
N ILE A 491 0.07 10.01 -18.66
CA ILE A 491 1.37 9.42 -19.04
C ILE A 491 2.51 10.29 -18.50
N ALA A 492 2.44 11.62 -18.69
CA ALA A 492 3.46 12.52 -18.18
C ALA A 492 3.58 12.47 -16.64
N LYS A 493 2.47 12.42 -15.90
CA LYS A 493 2.46 12.26 -14.44
C LYS A 493 3.04 10.91 -14.01
N GLY A 494 2.69 9.82 -14.69
CA GLY A 494 3.27 8.51 -14.41
C GLY A 494 4.77 8.43 -14.68
N ILE A 495 5.28 9.15 -15.69
CA ILE A 495 6.72 9.30 -15.92
C ILE A 495 7.34 10.16 -14.80
N ALA A 496 6.72 11.27 -14.43
CA ALA A 496 7.23 12.18 -13.40
C ALA A 496 7.33 11.50 -12.03
N GLU A 497 6.33 10.72 -11.62
CA GLU A 497 6.37 9.91 -10.39
C GLU A 497 7.57 8.95 -10.37
N LYS A 498 7.88 8.29 -11.48
CA LYS A 498 9.04 7.38 -11.60
C LYS A 498 10.39 8.12 -11.54
N PHE A 499 10.41 9.41 -11.91
CA PHE A 499 11.55 10.31 -11.79
C PHE A 499 11.60 11.05 -10.44
N GLY A 500 10.56 10.97 -9.60
CA GLY A 500 10.44 11.74 -8.36
C GLY A 500 10.20 13.25 -8.59
N LEU A 501 9.58 13.61 -9.71
CA LEU A 501 9.31 14.98 -10.15
C LEU A 501 7.81 15.22 -10.32
N GLU A 502 7.42 16.48 -10.52
CA GLU A 502 6.06 16.85 -10.93
C GLU A 502 5.99 17.14 -12.44
N ALA A 503 4.91 16.70 -13.08
CA ALA A 503 4.62 17.02 -14.48
C ALA A 503 3.90 18.37 -14.58
N VAL A 504 4.36 19.26 -15.46
CA VAL A 504 3.78 20.60 -15.67
C VAL A 504 3.01 20.70 -17.00
N GLU A 505 2.11 21.67 -17.12
CA GLU A 505 1.49 21.94 -18.42
C GLU A 505 2.50 22.60 -19.37
N LEU A 506 2.38 22.34 -20.67
CA LEU A 506 3.28 22.96 -21.67
C LEU A 506 3.20 24.49 -21.64
N ASN A 507 2.02 25.07 -21.43
CA ASN A 507 1.84 26.51 -21.31
C ASN A 507 2.52 27.13 -20.07
N ASP A 508 2.86 26.33 -19.05
CA ASP A 508 3.55 26.81 -17.83
C ASP A 508 5.08 26.88 -18.00
N ILE A 509 5.59 26.54 -19.19
CA ILE A 509 7.01 26.61 -19.52
C ILE A 509 7.26 27.92 -20.28
N SER A 510 7.98 28.85 -19.65
CA SER A 510 8.50 30.03 -20.33
C SER A 510 9.63 29.65 -21.31
N MET A 511 9.81 30.45 -22.36
CA MET A 511 10.90 30.23 -23.33
C MET A 511 12.28 30.29 -22.63
N ASP A 512 12.50 31.21 -21.69
CA ASP A 512 13.76 31.29 -20.93
C ASP A 512 14.02 30.03 -20.10
N ARG A 513 12.96 29.48 -19.47
CA ARG A 513 13.06 28.20 -18.74
C ARG A 513 13.39 27.06 -19.70
N LEU A 514 12.82 27.06 -20.90
CA LEU A 514 13.10 26.05 -21.92
C LEU A 514 14.54 26.14 -22.44
N ALA A 515 15.08 27.34 -22.70
CA ALA A 515 16.48 27.55 -23.09
C ALA A 515 17.47 27.16 -22.00
N GLY A 516 17.13 27.40 -20.73
CA GLY A 516 17.95 27.02 -19.58
C GLY A 516 17.90 25.52 -19.22
N THR A 517 17.14 24.72 -19.95
CA THR A 517 16.92 23.30 -19.65
C THR A 517 17.77 22.41 -20.56
N LYS A 518 18.53 21.48 -19.97
CA LYS A 518 19.29 20.47 -20.73
C LYS A 518 18.42 19.33 -21.28
N THR A 519 17.36 18.94 -20.55
CA THR A 519 16.51 17.80 -20.94
C THR A 519 15.01 18.04 -20.72
N ALA A 520 14.18 17.75 -21.71
CA ALA A 520 12.72 17.79 -21.61
C ALA A 520 12.04 16.50 -22.09
N ILE A 521 11.00 16.05 -21.39
CA ILE A 521 10.15 14.90 -21.76
C ILE A 521 8.73 15.42 -21.96
N LEU A 522 8.23 15.33 -23.19
CA LEU A 522 6.99 15.96 -23.62
C LEU A 522 5.96 14.93 -24.06
N VAL A 523 4.73 15.02 -23.56
CA VAL A 523 3.61 14.18 -24.02
C VAL A 523 2.49 15.07 -24.57
N VAL A 524 2.26 15.04 -25.88
CA VAL A 524 1.38 15.98 -26.58
C VAL A 524 0.22 15.26 -27.24
N GLY A 525 -1.00 15.63 -26.86
CA GLY A 525 -2.22 15.19 -27.54
C GLY A 525 -2.52 16.02 -28.77
N THR A 526 -3.23 15.45 -29.74
CA THR A 526 -3.78 16.18 -30.90
C THR A 526 -5.32 16.21 -30.83
N ILE A 527 -5.93 17.38 -31.06
CA ILE A 527 -7.38 17.56 -31.13
C ILE A 527 -7.84 17.51 -32.60
N GLY A 528 -8.84 16.67 -32.88
CA GLY A 528 -9.46 16.58 -34.20
C GLY A 528 -8.43 16.32 -35.30
N ASN A 529 -8.60 16.96 -36.45
CA ASN A 529 -7.68 16.86 -37.59
C ASN A 529 -6.46 17.78 -37.46
N GLY A 530 -5.76 17.74 -36.33
CA GLY A 530 -4.42 18.33 -36.18
C GLY A 530 -4.25 19.54 -35.27
N HIS A 531 -5.26 19.93 -34.49
CA HIS A 531 -5.23 21.11 -33.61
C HIS A 531 -4.49 20.82 -32.28
N TYR A 532 -3.93 21.85 -31.66
CA TYR A 532 -3.28 21.75 -30.35
C TYR A 532 -4.30 21.71 -29.19
N PRO A 533 -3.95 21.05 -28.06
CA PRO A 533 -4.63 21.22 -26.79
C PRO A 533 -4.55 22.66 -26.27
N LYS A 534 -5.58 23.12 -25.54
CA LYS A 534 -5.60 24.48 -24.98
C LYS A 534 -4.39 24.79 -24.10
N ASN A 535 -3.96 23.83 -23.28
CA ASN A 535 -2.78 23.95 -22.40
C ASN A 535 -1.43 23.73 -23.13
N CYS A 536 -1.44 23.81 -24.46
CA CYS A 536 -0.28 23.62 -25.34
C CYS A 536 -0.19 24.68 -26.46
N GLN A 537 -1.31 25.29 -26.84
CA GLN A 537 -1.40 26.24 -27.95
C GLN A 537 -0.47 27.45 -27.74
N SER A 538 -0.54 28.11 -26.57
CA SER A 538 0.28 29.29 -26.28
C SER A 538 1.77 28.98 -26.28
N PHE A 539 2.16 27.79 -25.81
CA PHE A 539 3.54 27.30 -25.90
C PHE A 539 4.00 27.15 -27.37
N ALA A 540 3.19 26.51 -28.22
CA ALA A 540 3.52 26.32 -29.63
C ALA A 540 3.62 27.65 -30.39
N ASP A 541 2.71 28.59 -30.12
CA ASP A 541 2.72 29.93 -30.73
C ASP A 541 3.97 30.72 -30.29
N SER A 542 4.31 30.66 -29.00
CA SER A 542 5.51 31.30 -28.44
C SER A 542 6.79 30.70 -29.00
N LEU A 543 6.87 29.37 -29.09
CA LEU A 543 8.02 28.67 -29.65
C LEU A 543 8.22 29.02 -31.13
N SER A 544 7.13 29.09 -31.90
CA SER A 544 7.16 29.49 -33.32
C SER A 544 7.58 30.95 -33.52
N ALA A 545 7.09 31.88 -32.69
CA ALA A 545 7.39 33.31 -32.80
C ALA A 545 8.80 33.69 -32.28
N SER A 546 9.36 32.87 -31.38
CA SER A 546 10.64 33.16 -30.73
C SER A 546 11.86 32.95 -31.65
N ARG A 547 12.95 33.68 -31.39
CA ARG A 547 14.29 33.42 -31.95
C ARG A 547 15.19 32.67 -30.96
N ILE A 548 14.60 31.88 -30.07
CA ILE A 548 15.31 31.17 -29.01
C ILE A 548 16.28 30.14 -29.60
N ASP A 549 17.46 30.03 -28.99
CA ASP A 549 18.43 28.97 -29.29
C ASP A 549 18.23 27.82 -28.29
N LEU A 550 17.93 26.64 -28.80
CA LEU A 550 17.74 25.41 -28.04
C LEU A 550 18.82 24.38 -28.34
N SER A 551 19.99 24.78 -28.85
CA SER A 551 21.11 23.86 -29.16
C SER A 551 21.55 22.98 -27.99
N ASN A 552 21.32 23.46 -26.76
CA ASN A 552 21.66 22.78 -25.51
C ASN A 552 20.53 21.90 -24.95
N LEU A 553 19.33 21.96 -25.55
CA LEU A 553 18.18 21.16 -25.13
C LEU A 553 18.17 19.81 -25.86
N THR A 554 18.09 18.74 -25.09
CA THR A 554 17.71 17.41 -25.58
C THR A 554 16.27 17.11 -25.18
N PHE A 555 15.51 16.40 -26.03
CA PHE A 555 14.11 16.13 -25.70
C PHE A 555 13.59 14.74 -26.14
N ALA A 556 12.64 14.20 -25.39
CA ALA A 556 11.84 13.03 -25.79
C ALA A 556 10.39 13.46 -25.99
N LEU A 557 9.75 13.05 -27.09
CA LEU A 557 8.38 13.47 -27.40
C LEU A 557 7.48 12.30 -27.79
N LEU A 558 6.35 12.18 -27.09
CA LEU A 558 5.27 11.24 -27.41
C LEU A 558 4.04 12.00 -27.90
N GLY A 559 3.60 11.66 -29.12
CA GLY A 559 2.37 12.18 -29.72
C GLY A 559 1.21 11.23 -29.52
N LEU A 560 0.12 11.71 -28.93
CA LEU A 560 -1.14 11.00 -28.85
C LEU A 560 -2.12 11.58 -29.87
N GLY A 561 -2.65 10.74 -30.75
CA GLY A 561 -3.60 11.12 -31.79
C GLY A 561 -4.57 10.00 -32.08
N SER A 562 -5.39 10.12 -33.12
CA SER A 562 -6.18 9.00 -33.62
C SER A 562 -5.96 8.82 -35.12
N THR A 563 -5.74 7.56 -35.54
CA THR A 563 -5.62 7.19 -36.96
C THR A 563 -6.91 7.39 -37.75
N TYR A 564 -8.04 7.62 -37.06
CA TYR A 564 -9.29 8.05 -37.70
C TYR A 564 -9.17 9.43 -38.37
N TYR A 565 -8.22 10.26 -37.96
CA TYR A 565 -7.99 11.57 -38.57
C TYR A 565 -6.76 11.52 -39.48
N GLU A 566 -6.88 12.13 -40.66
CA GLU A 566 -5.81 12.23 -41.67
C GLU A 566 -4.52 12.84 -41.09
N GLN A 567 -4.66 13.81 -40.20
CA GLN A 567 -3.55 14.49 -39.53
C GLN A 567 -3.22 13.85 -38.16
N PHE A 568 -2.96 12.54 -38.17
CA PHE A 568 -2.61 11.76 -36.99
C PHE A 568 -1.35 12.30 -36.26
N CYS A 569 -1.51 12.61 -34.97
CA CYS A 569 -0.48 13.18 -34.08
C CYS A 569 0.14 14.51 -34.57
N LYS A 570 -0.56 15.28 -35.41
CA LYS A 570 0.00 16.49 -36.03
C LYS A 570 0.45 17.58 -35.06
N ALA A 571 -0.24 17.79 -33.95
CA ALA A 571 0.16 18.80 -32.96
C ALA A 571 1.54 18.46 -32.36
N ALA A 572 1.72 17.20 -31.99
CA ALA A 572 2.98 16.66 -31.47
C ALA A 572 4.10 16.70 -32.52
N PHE A 573 3.78 16.36 -33.78
CA PHE A 573 4.71 16.47 -34.91
C PHE A 573 5.19 17.91 -35.13
N ASN A 574 4.29 18.89 -35.07
CA ASN A 574 4.66 20.29 -35.26
C ASN A 574 5.57 20.79 -34.14
N ILE A 575 5.35 20.38 -32.88
CA ILE A 575 6.25 20.73 -31.76
C ILE A 575 7.62 20.08 -31.94
N ASN A 576 7.67 18.82 -32.34
CA ASN A 576 8.92 18.15 -32.65
C ASN A 576 9.72 18.90 -33.74
N ARG A 577 9.03 19.34 -34.80
CA ARG A 577 9.64 20.15 -35.87
C ARG A 577 10.16 21.49 -35.35
N LEU A 578 9.33 22.24 -34.62
CA LEU A 578 9.69 23.55 -34.08
C LEU A 578 10.89 23.47 -33.12
N LEU A 579 10.93 22.49 -32.21
CA LEU A 579 12.07 22.27 -31.31
C LEU A 579 13.35 21.99 -32.11
N THR A 580 13.26 21.15 -33.13
CA THR A 580 14.40 20.77 -33.98
C THR A 580 14.91 21.95 -34.82
N GLU A 581 14.01 22.76 -35.40
CA GLU A 581 14.34 23.98 -36.15
C GLU A 581 15.06 25.03 -35.27
N LYS A 582 14.82 25.02 -33.95
CA LYS A 582 15.50 25.89 -32.96
C LYS A 582 16.78 25.28 -32.38
N GLY A 583 17.22 24.12 -32.88
CA GLY A 583 18.48 23.49 -32.49
C GLY A 583 18.38 22.38 -31.43
N ALA A 584 17.19 22.13 -30.87
CA ALA A 584 17.01 21.06 -29.88
C ALA A 584 17.19 19.68 -30.52
N LYS A 585 17.77 18.74 -29.78
CA LYS A 585 18.10 17.40 -30.29
C LYS A 585 17.18 16.34 -29.66
N PRO A 586 16.41 15.56 -30.44
CA PRO A 586 15.62 14.48 -29.87
C PRO A 586 16.53 13.38 -29.31
N VAL A 587 16.24 12.88 -28.11
CA VAL A 587 16.97 11.79 -27.44
C VAL A 587 16.75 10.46 -28.16
N PHE A 588 15.56 10.28 -28.72
CA PHE A 588 15.20 9.20 -29.65
C PHE A 588 14.07 9.69 -30.57
N PRO A 589 13.79 9.02 -31.70
CA PRO A 589 12.79 9.47 -32.67
C PRO A 589 11.41 9.68 -32.04
N PHE A 590 10.71 10.71 -32.53
CA PHE A 590 9.35 11.04 -32.12
C PHE A 590 8.40 9.84 -32.26
N LEU A 591 7.79 9.43 -31.15
CA LEU A 591 6.87 8.29 -31.11
C LEU A 591 5.42 8.77 -31.25
N LYS A 592 4.63 8.07 -32.06
CA LYS A 592 3.19 8.30 -32.22
C LYS A 592 2.41 7.13 -31.63
N SER A 593 1.37 7.42 -30.86
CA SER A 593 0.45 6.44 -30.33
C SER A 593 -0.98 6.73 -30.77
N ASP A 594 -1.64 5.68 -31.27
CA ASP A 594 -3.04 5.72 -31.69
C ASP A 594 -3.97 5.50 -30.49
N LYS A 595 -4.77 6.52 -30.19
CA LYS A 595 -5.78 6.52 -29.12
C LYS A 595 -7.01 5.66 -29.47
N ALA A 596 -7.18 5.27 -30.73
CA ALA A 596 -8.40 4.60 -31.22
C ALA A 596 -8.36 3.07 -31.27
N SER A 597 -7.18 2.43 -31.22
CA SER A 597 -7.07 0.97 -31.23
C SER A 597 -6.72 0.42 -29.85
N THR A 598 -7.45 -0.60 -29.39
CA THR A 598 -7.26 -1.18 -28.04
C THR A 598 -5.93 -1.94 -27.87
N ASP A 599 -5.25 -2.25 -28.98
CA ASP A 599 -4.01 -3.05 -29.00
C ASP A 599 -2.79 -2.34 -29.64
N GLN A 600 -2.93 -1.49 -30.68
CA GLN A 600 -1.74 -0.89 -31.33
C GLN A 600 -1.19 0.36 -30.61
N GLY A 601 -2.04 1.13 -29.93
CA GLY A 601 -1.60 2.34 -29.19
C GLY A 601 -0.79 2.06 -27.92
N LYS A 602 -1.04 0.93 -27.25
CA LYS A 602 -0.40 0.57 -25.97
C LYS A 602 1.08 0.25 -26.12
N GLY A 603 1.47 -0.35 -27.24
CA GLY A 603 2.88 -0.69 -27.52
C GLY A 603 3.77 0.54 -27.59
N ALA A 604 3.35 1.58 -28.33
CA ALA A 604 4.12 2.82 -28.47
C ALA A 604 4.25 3.61 -27.15
N ILE A 605 3.22 3.57 -26.30
CA ILE A 605 3.28 4.20 -24.96
C ILE A 605 4.25 3.43 -24.06
N ALA A 606 4.17 2.09 -24.04
CA ALA A 606 5.08 1.26 -23.26
C ALA A 606 6.53 1.39 -23.74
N ASP A 607 6.76 1.47 -25.05
CA ASP A 607 8.07 1.71 -25.64
C ASP A 607 8.62 3.10 -25.26
N PHE A 608 7.79 4.15 -25.36
CA PHE A 608 8.18 5.49 -24.92
C PHE A 608 8.55 5.52 -23.44
N GLU A 609 7.70 4.95 -22.56
CA GLU A 609 8.00 4.87 -21.12
C GLU A 609 9.29 4.10 -20.86
N SER A 610 9.51 2.96 -21.52
CA SER A 610 10.72 2.15 -21.38
C SER A 610 11.99 2.95 -21.75
N ARG A 611 11.97 3.61 -22.92
CA ARG A 611 13.09 4.43 -23.42
C ARG A 611 13.36 5.62 -22.52
N VAL A 612 12.32 6.30 -22.03
CA VAL A 612 12.47 7.40 -21.07
C VAL A 612 13.04 6.92 -19.73
N MET A 613 12.61 5.76 -19.21
CA MET A 613 13.16 5.22 -17.97
C MET A 613 14.65 4.84 -18.11
N ALA A 614 15.09 4.42 -19.29
CA ALA A 614 16.50 4.17 -19.58
C ALA A 614 17.36 5.46 -19.58
N LEU A 615 16.74 6.64 -19.59
CA LEU A 615 17.43 7.93 -19.43
C LEU A 615 17.72 8.28 -17.97
N LYS A 616 17.11 7.56 -17.01
CA LYS A 616 17.38 7.75 -15.59
C LYS A 616 18.81 7.25 -15.30
N PRO A 617 19.69 8.09 -14.73
CA PRO A 617 21.05 7.66 -14.44
C PRO A 617 21.05 6.46 -13.48
N ASP A 618 21.97 5.53 -13.74
CA ASP A 618 22.21 4.37 -12.87
C ASP A 618 22.72 4.88 -11.51
N PRO A 619 22.06 4.55 -10.37
CA PRO A 619 22.52 4.94 -9.04
C PRO A 619 23.94 4.49 -8.70
N SER A 620 24.50 3.55 -9.48
CA SER A 620 25.88 3.07 -9.34
C SER A 620 26.95 3.98 -9.98
N SER A 621 26.55 5.06 -10.68
CA SER A 621 27.48 5.90 -11.47
C SER A 621 27.89 7.24 -10.82
N SER A 622 27.33 7.63 -9.67
CA SER A 622 27.78 8.84 -8.96
C SER A 622 28.97 8.53 -8.05
N GLN A 623 30.12 9.14 -8.36
CA GLN A 623 31.33 9.11 -7.54
C GLN A 623 31.04 9.63 -6.11
N ASN A 624 31.42 8.82 -5.12
CA ASN A 624 31.34 9.01 -3.66
C ASN A 624 29.92 9.04 -3.04
N PRO A 625 29.54 8.01 -2.25
CA PRO A 625 28.24 7.97 -1.59
C PRO A 625 28.18 8.93 -0.41
N ILE A 626 27.01 9.55 -0.25
CA ILE A 626 26.74 10.58 0.74
C ILE A 626 26.70 9.95 2.14
N LYS A 627 27.38 10.57 3.12
CA LYS A 627 27.29 10.19 4.54
C LYS A 627 26.31 11.13 5.26
N PRO A 628 25.03 10.77 5.42
CA PRO A 628 24.08 11.62 6.13
C PRO A 628 24.36 11.63 7.64
N LEU A 629 23.95 12.67 8.36
CA LEU A 629 23.76 12.59 9.81
C LEU A 629 22.59 11.67 10.11
N VAL A 630 22.71 10.70 11.02
CA VAL A 630 21.57 9.86 11.44
C VAL A 630 21.24 10.14 12.90
N ALA A 631 20.04 10.63 13.18
CA ALA A 631 19.63 11.05 14.51
C ALA A 631 18.29 10.45 14.94
N TYR A 632 18.11 10.20 16.24
CA TYR A 632 16.90 9.56 16.75
C TYR A 632 16.28 10.19 18.00
N GLY A 633 14.97 10.01 18.13
CA GLY A 633 14.17 10.29 19.34
C GLY A 633 13.36 9.06 19.73
N SER A 634 13.68 8.45 20.87
CA SER A 634 13.18 7.13 21.27
C SER A 634 12.85 7.04 22.76
N SER A 635 11.64 6.59 23.10
CA SER A 635 11.25 6.35 24.50
C SER A 635 11.41 4.90 24.94
N ARG A 636 11.38 3.95 24.00
CA ARG A 636 11.51 2.50 24.25
C ARG A 636 12.46 1.83 23.25
N HIS A 637 13.54 2.52 22.89
CA HIS A 637 14.62 2.06 22.00
C HIS A 637 14.24 1.64 20.56
N ASN A 638 12.96 1.62 20.18
CA ASN A 638 12.53 1.26 18.81
C ASN A 638 13.09 2.20 17.72
N ALA A 639 12.96 3.51 17.91
CA ALA A 639 13.47 4.49 16.95
C ALA A 639 14.99 4.49 16.90
N GLU A 640 15.64 4.28 18.05
CA GLU A 640 17.08 4.12 18.16
C GLU A 640 17.58 2.90 17.40
N ARG A 641 16.94 1.73 17.56
CA ARG A 641 17.29 0.50 16.84
C ARG A 641 17.24 0.73 15.33
N VAL A 642 16.14 1.28 14.82
CA VAL A 642 15.97 1.56 13.38
C VAL A 642 17.00 2.58 12.88
N ALA A 643 17.31 3.61 13.67
CA ALA A 643 18.34 4.58 13.33
C ALA A 643 19.74 3.94 13.28
N LYS A 644 20.09 3.07 14.24
CA LYS A 644 21.36 2.32 14.22
C LYS A 644 21.46 1.43 12.99
N GLU A 645 20.40 0.68 12.66
CA GLU A 645 20.34 -0.14 11.44
C GLU A 645 20.52 0.69 10.14
N ILE A 646 20.03 1.94 10.13
CA ILE A 646 20.25 2.87 9.01
C ILE A 646 21.69 3.35 9.00
N ALA A 647 22.21 3.82 10.13
CA ALA A 647 23.56 4.36 10.27
C ALA A 647 24.64 3.33 9.85
N GLU A 648 24.44 2.06 10.18
CA GLU A 648 25.30 0.95 9.75
C GLU A 648 25.42 0.85 8.22
N LYS A 649 24.33 1.08 7.47
CA LYS A 649 24.34 1.04 6.00
C LYS A 649 25.21 2.13 5.39
N PHE A 650 25.49 3.19 6.15
CA PHE A 650 26.34 4.31 5.74
C PHE A 650 27.71 4.31 6.44
N GLY A 651 27.99 3.32 7.30
CA GLY A 651 29.26 3.21 8.03
C GLY A 651 29.50 4.36 9.01
N ILE A 652 28.43 4.85 9.65
CA ILE A 652 28.41 5.98 10.59
C ILE A 652 27.68 5.57 11.88
N GLU A 653 27.71 6.42 12.90
CA GLU A 653 26.96 6.22 14.14
C GLU A 653 25.64 7.01 14.13
N ALA A 654 24.62 6.44 14.78
CA ALA A 654 23.38 7.15 15.06
C ALA A 654 23.51 7.92 16.39
N VAL A 655 23.08 9.18 16.42
CA VAL A 655 23.15 10.04 17.62
C VAL A 655 21.76 10.37 18.17
N GLU A 656 21.65 10.60 19.47
CA GLU A 656 20.40 11.10 20.05
C GLU A 656 20.14 12.55 19.65
N LEU A 657 18.88 12.92 19.43
CA LEU A 657 18.54 14.28 18.99
C LEU A 657 18.96 15.37 19.98
N ASN A 658 18.85 15.14 21.29
CA ASN A 658 19.28 16.10 22.31
C ASN A 658 20.78 16.41 22.30
N SER A 659 21.61 15.56 21.68
CA SER A 659 23.05 15.81 21.55
C SER A 659 23.40 16.82 20.45
N ILE A 660 22.45 17.14 19.58
CA ILE A 660 22.62 18.06 18.44
C ILE A 660 22.16 19.46 18.84
N LYS A 661 22.93 20.51 18.50
CA LYS A 661 22.43 21.88 18.58
C LYS A 661 21.81 22.26 17.23
N PRO A 662 20.68 23.00 17.18
CA PRO A 662 20.06 23.39 15.91
C PRO A 662 21.01 24.09 14.92
N LYS A 663 21.99 24.86 15.43
CA LYS A 663 22.99 25.54 14.61
C LYS A 663 23.96 24.60 13.90
N ASP A 664 24.22 23.43 14.47
CA ASP A 664 25.11 22.43 13.87
C ASP A 664 24.51 21.87 12.57
N LEU A 665 23.18 21.92 12.41
CA LEU A 665 22.49 21.49 11.20
C LEU A 665 22.74 22.39 9.98
N GLU A 666 23.18 23.64 10.17
CA GLU A 666 23.52 24.54 9.05
C GLU A 666 24.74 24.04 8.26
N GLN A 667 25.56 23.19 8.89
CA GLN A 667 26.75 22.58 8.28
C GLN A 667 26.47 21.17 7.73
N VAL A 668 25.24 20.66 7.92
CA VAL A 668 24.85 19.32 7.51
C VAL A 668 24.12 19.39 6.17
N ASN A 669 24.68 18.75 5.16
CA ASN A 669 24.05 18.70 3.83
C ASN A 669 22.91 17.67 3.76
N HIS A 670 23.06 16.52 4.45
CA HIS A 670 22.09 15.44 4.46
C HIS A 670 21.86 14.89 5.87
N ALA A 671 20.60 14.72 6.27
CA ALA A 671 20.25 14.10 7.56
C ALA A 671 19.11 13.07 7.43
N VAL A 672 19.08 12.10 8.33
CA VAL A 672 18.01 11.13 8.51
C VAL A 672 17.54 11.19 9.95
N PHE A 673 16.26 11.46 10.15
CA PHE A 673 15.63 11.54 11.46
C PHE A 673 14.69 10.35 11.68
N VAL A 674 14.87 9.63 12.79
CA VAL A 674 13.97 8.54 13.20
C VAL A 674 13.37 8.86 14.56
N ILE A 675 12.09 9.17 14.62
CA ILE A 675 11.45 9.67 15.84
C ILE A 675 10.20 8.87 16.19
N SER A 676 10.07 8.49 17.46
CA SER A 676 8.86 7.87 18.00
C SER A 676 7.96 8.88 18.69
N THR A 677 6.66 8.61 18.75
CA THR A 677 5.71 9.42 19.52
C THR A 677 5.41 8.77 20.88
N THR A 678 5.35 9.56 21.96
CA THR A 678 5.13 9.06 23.34
C THR A 678 3.82 9.57 23.93
N GLY A 679 3.07 8.68 24.59
CA GLY A 679 1.81 9.03 25.27
C GLY A 679 0.82 9.72 24.32
N ASN A 680 0.26 10.84 24.77
CA ASN A 680 -0.70 11.66 23.99
C ASN A 680 0.00 12.59 22.99
N GLY A 681 0.90 12.04 22.16
CA GLY A 681 1.51 12.82 21.08
C GLY A 681 2.76 13.63 21.47
N GLN A 682 3.40 13.30 22.60
CA GLN A 682 4.57 14.03 23.10
C GLN A 682 5.88 13.53 22.48
N TYR A 683 6.89 14.42 22.44
CA TYR A 683 8.27 14.04 22.12
C TYR A 683 8.87 13.10 23.18
N PRO A 684 9.63 12.07 22.76
CA PRO A 684 10.55 11.33 23.62
C PRO A 684 11.51 12.23 24.39
N MET A 685 11.88 11.82 25.62
CA MET A 685 12.74 12.64 26.48
C MET A 685 14.09 12.98 25.81
N ASN A 686 14.68 12.04 25.08
CA ASN A 686 15.97 12.21 24.39
C ASN A 686 15.90 13.06 23.10
N CYS A 687 14.76 13.68 22.77
CA CYS A 687 14.65 14.65 21.68
C CYS A 687 13.89 15.94 22.02
N ARG A 688 13.26 16.01 23.21
CA ARG A 688 12.41 17.13 23.61
C ARG A 688 13.15 18.46 23.64
N SER A 689 14.40 18.47 24.12
CA SER A 689 15.18 19.72 24.20
C SER A 689 15.59 20.24 22.82
N PHE A 690 16.00 19.32 21.94
CA PHE A 690 16.30 19.64 20.54
C PHE A 690 15.09 20.24 19.83
N CYS A 691 13.93 19.59 19.92
CA CYS A 691 12.69 20.06 19.25
C CYS A 691 12.27 21.45 19.74
N LYS A 692 12.34 21.70 21.06
CA LYS A 692 12.06 23.01 21.66
C LYS A 692 13.03 24.10 21.15
N ASN A 693 14.32 23.77 21.10
CA ASN A 693 15.37 24.70 20.67
C ASN A 693 15.27 24.98 19.16
N LEU A 694 15.01 23.97 18.33
CA LEU A 694 14.83 24.13 16.89
C LEU A 694 13.66 25.08 16.58
N ASN A 695 12.52 24.88 17.26
CA ASN A 695 11.33 25.71 17.07
C ASN A 695 11.60 27.22 17.33
N THR A 696 12.37 27.51 18.38
CA THR A 696 12.65 28.87 18.84
C THR A 696 13.88 29.51 18.18
N SER A 697 14.73 28.72 17.52
CA SER A 697 15.97 29.20 16.90
C SER A 697 15.75 29.95 15.58
N SER A 698 16.68 30.81 15.19
CA SER A 698 16.69 31.55 13.92
C SER A 698 17.56 30.89 12.84
N VAL A 699 17.81 29.58 12.95
CA VAL A 699 18.70 28.85 12.03
C VAL A 699 18.13 28.80 10.62
N ASP A 700 19.02 28.81 9.63
CA ASP A 700 18.68 28.69 8.22
C ASP A 700 19.10 27.33 7.68
N LEU A 701 18.12 26.47 7.42
CA LEU A 701 18.33 25.09 6.99
C LEU A 701 18.09 24.91 5.49
N ARG A 702 18.11 25.98 4.67
CA ARG A 702 17.97 25.86 3.21
C ARG A 702 19.01 24.96 2.54
N GLY A 703 20.19 24.80 3.17
CA GLY A 703 21.24 23.88 2.74
C GLY A 703 21.03 22.41 3.15
N LEU A 704 20.10 22.13 4.07
CA LEU A 704 19.85 20.79 4.59
C LEU A 704 18.82 20.06 3.73
N GLN A 705 19.22 18.90 3.22
CA GLN A 705 18.30 17.88 2.74
C GLN A 705 18.06 16.83 3.82
N TYR A 706 16.83 16.40 4.03
CA TYR A 706 16.54 15.40 5.06
C TYR A 706 15.57 14.29 4.63
N ALA A 707 15.64 13.18 5.35
CA ALA A 707 14.66 12.10 5.31
C ALA A 707 14.12 11.88 6.73
N GLU A 708 12.85 11.57 6.87
CA GLU A 708 12.24 11.38 8.20
C GLU A 708 11.32 10.17 8.24
N LEU A 709 11.52 9.35 9.28
CA LEU A 709 10.70 8.20 9.62
C LEU A 709 10.08 8.42 11.02
N ALA A 710 8.76 8.54 11.05
CA ALA A 710 8.01 8.63 12.30
C ALA A 710 7.42 7.27 12.71
N LEU A 711 7.67 6.87 13.95
CA LEU A 711 7.15 5.64 14.55
C LEU A 711 5.99 5.97 15.49
N GLY A 712 4.82 5.42 15.20
CA GLY A 712 3.61 5.63 15.99
C GLY A 712 2.65 4.46 15.92
N SER A 713 1.44 4.66 16.46
CA SER A 713 0.36 3.68 16.38
C SER A 713 -0.98 4.38 16.30
N THR A 714 -1.86 3.90 15.41
CA THR A 714 -3.25 4.38 15.32
C THR A 714 -4.12 3.93 16.49
N TYR A 715 -3.60 3.12 17.41
CA TYR A 715 -4.23 2.90 18.72
C TYR A 715 -4.32 4.18 19.56
N TYR A 716 -3.52 5.19 19.24
CA TYR A 716 -3.49 6.47 19.93
C TYR A 716 -4.02 7.58 19.03
N GLU A 717 -4.76 8.52 19.63
CA GLU A 717 -5.37 9.67 18.94
C GLU A 717 -4.35 10.51 18.16
N TYR A 718 -3.16 10.71 18.72
CA TYR A 718 -2.09 11.54 18.16
C TYR A 718 -1.05 10.71 17.37
N TYR A 719 -1.52 9.98 16.36
CA TYR A 719 -0.68 9.12 15.52
C TYR A 719 0.48 9.88 14.86
N CYS A 720 1.73 9.49 15.20
CA CYS A 720 2.98 10.06 14.71
C CYS A 720 3.16 11.58 14.95
N LYS A 721 2.43 12.18 15.89
CA LYS A 721 2.43 13.64 16.12
C LYS A 721 3.82 14.23 16.34
N ALA A 722 4.71 13.55 17.09
CA ALA A 722 6.06 14.05 17.33
C ALA A 722 6.88 14.18 16.04
N GLY A 723 6.71 13.24 15.10
CA GLY A 723 7.32 13.33 13.77
C GLY A 723 6.65 14.39 12.90
N ASP A 724 5.32 14.47 12.90
CA ASP A 724 4.61 15.52 12.15
C ASP A 724 5.09 16.93 12.54
N GLU A 725 5.32 17.16 13.83
CA GLU A 725 5.81 18.45 14.33
C GLU A 725 7.28 18.68 13.96
N LEU A 726 8.16 17.67 14.06
CA LEU A 726 9.56 17.78 13.64
C LEU A 726 9.67 18.09 12.13
N ASN A 727 8.92 17.36 11.31
CA ASN A 727 8.86 17.55 9.86
C ASN A 727 8.46 18.99 9.48
N LYS A 728 7.42 19.50 10.15
CA LYS A 728 6.95 20.90 9.96
C LYS A 728 8.01 21.91 10.38
N MET A 729 8.68 21.70 11.51
CA MET A 729 9.73 22.61 11.99
C MET A 729 10.92 22.66 11.03
N LEU A 730 11.42 21.50 10.57
CA LEU A 730 12.53 21.44 9.61
C LEU A 730 12.17 22.14 8.29
N SER A 731 10.98 21.85 7.75
CA SER A 731 10.49 22.47 6.51
C SER A 731 10.30 23.98 6.64
N ALA A 732 9.79 24.46 7.78
CA ALA A 732 9.62 25.89 8.06
C ALA A 732 10.96 26.66 8.15
N LYS A 733 12.07 25.97 8.43
CA LYS A 733 13.43 26.54 8.41
C LYS A 733 14.13 26.40 7.05
N GLY A 734 13.43 25.91 6.03
CA GLY A 734 13.92 25.83 4.65
C GLY A 734 14.54 24.49 4.25
N ALA A 735 14.64 23.52 5.16
CA ALA A 735 15.13 22.18 4.83
C ALA A 735 14.19 21.47 3.86
N LYS A 736 14.75 20.67 2.94
CA LYS A 736 13.96 19.95 1.92
C LYS A 736 14.05 18.45 2.09
N THR A 737 12.93 17.76 1.92
CA THR A 737 12.95 16.30 1.94
C THR A 737 13.52 15.73 0.65
N PHE A 738 14.46 14.79 0.73
CA PHE A 738 15.00 14.09 -0.46
C PHE A 738 14.36 12.71 -0.70
N ILE A 739 13.62 12.19 0.28
CA ILE A 739 12.61 11.13 0.10
C ILE A 739 11.33 11.52 0.87
N PRO A 740 10.15 11.01 0.49
CA PRO A 740 8.91 11.32 1.19
C PRO A 740 8.98 10.99 2.69
N TYR A 741 8.36 11.84 3.50
CA TYR A 741 8.14 11.58 4.93
C TYR A 741 7.30 10.30 5.11
N VAL A 742 7.79 9.36 5.92
CA VAL A 742 7.14 8.06 6.16
C VAL A 742 6.67 7.93 7.59
N LYS A 743 5.46 7.39 7.77
CA LYS A 743 4.92 7.00 9.07
C LYS A 743 4.81 5.48 9.16
N SER A 744 5.35 4.90 10.22
CA SER A 744 5.19 3.49 10.56
C SER A 744 4.09 3.34 11.61
N ASN A 745 3.16 2.39 11.39
CA ASN A 745 2.03 2.13 12.28
C ASN A 745 2.16 0.79 12.99
N LYS A 746 2.39 0.82 14.30
CA LYS A 746 2.45 -0.40 15.13
C LYS A 746 1.14 -1.17 15.20
N ALA A 747 0.01 -0.55 14.85
CA ALA A 747 -1.29 -1.24 14.83
C ALA A 747 -1.49 -2.12 13.59
N ASP A 748 -0.61 -2.03 12.59
CA ASP A 748 -0.69 -2.88 11.40
C ASP A 748 -0.40 -4.34 11.75
N GLN A 749 -0.84 -5.29 10.91
CA GLN A 749 -0.62 -6.73 11.13
C GLN A 749 0.87 -7.08 11.21
N ASP A 750 1.71 -6.38 10.44
CA ASP A 750 3.16 -6.52 10.43
C ASP A 750 3.85 -5.62 11.47
N GLN A 751 3.06 -4.96 12.33
CA GLN A 751 3.49 -3.99 13.34
C GLN A 751 4.29 -2.81 12.79
N GLY A 752 4.02 -2.43 11.53
CA GLY A 752 4.64 -1.28 10.87
C GLY A 752 6.01 -1.55 10.27
N THR A 753 6.43 -2.83 10.20
CA THR A 753 7.73 -3.25 9.67
C THR A 753 7.87 -3.00 8.16
N GLY A 754 6.81 -3.15 7.38
CA GLY A 754 6.81 -2.89 5.95
C GLY A 754 7.17 -1.45 5.61
N ALA A 755 6.57 -0.48 6.31
CA ALA A 755 6.87 0.95 6.14
C ALA A 755 8.34 1.28 6.47
N ILE A 756 8.90 0.63 7.49
CA ILE A 756 10.32 0.80 7.88
C ILE A 756 11.24 0.28 6.78
N GLU A 757 10.96 -0.91 6.23
CA GLU A 757 11.78 -1.50 5.17
C GLU A 757 11.67 -0.75 3.84
N GLU A 758 10.47 -0.25 3.50
CA GLU A 758 10.27 0.61 2.34
C GLU A 758 11.05 1.93 2.49
N PHE A 759 10.99 2.57 3.66
CA PHE A 759 11.77 3.77 3.95
C PHE A 759 13.27 3.51 3.78
N LYS A 760 13.80 2.42 4.34
CA LYS A 760 15.22 2.04 4.19
C LYS A 760 15.59 1.82 2.72
N LYS A 761 14.70 1.19 1.93
CA LYS A 761 14.94 0.93 0.50
C LYS A 761 14.99 2.24 -0.29
N SER A 762 14.03 3.12 -0.06
CA SER A 762 13.97 4.46 -0.70
C SER A 762 15.17 5.32 -0.31
N LEU A 763 15.59 5.26 0.96
CA LEU A 763 16.78 5.95 1.44
C LEU A 763 18.04 5.50 0.70
N ILE A 764 18.30 4.20 0.62
CA ILE A 764 19.48 3.66 -0.11
C ILE A 764 19.43 4.05 -1.59
N ALA A 765 18.26 4.02 -2.20
CA ALA A 765 18.09 4.40 -3.60
C ALA A 765 18.39 5.90 -3.85
N ALA A 766 18.14 6.76 -2.86
CA ALA A 766 18.29 8.22 -3.01
C ALA A 766 19.71 8.72 -2.73
N VAL A 767 20.41 8.17 -1.74
CA VAL A 767 21.74 8.66 -1.32
C VAL A 767 22.91 7.74 -1.71
N GLY A 768 22.60 6.63 -2.39
CA GLY A 768 23.56 5.58 -2.73
C GLY A 768 23.95 4.72 -1.53
N GLN A 769 24.66 3.64 -1.79
CA GLN A 769 25.25 2.78 -0.76
C GLN A 769 26.76 3.05 -0.74
N LEU A 770 27.32 3.42 0.42
CA LEU A 770 28.72 3.01 0.68
C LEU A 770 28.71 1.49 0.72
N ALA A 771 29.75 0.84 0.18
CA ALA A 771 29.92 -0.59 0.40
C ALA A 771 29.67 -0.82 1.89
N PRO A 772 28.55 -1.48 2.28
CA PRO A 772 28.33 -1.76 3.68
C PRO A 772 29.60 -2.49 4.10
N LYS A 773 30.20 -2.17 5.25
CA LYS A 773 31.17 -3.10 5.82
C LYS A 773 30.47 -4.46 5.77
N PRO A 774 30.97 -5.42 4.97
CA PRO A 774 30.17 -6.46 4.34
C PRO A 774 29.41 -7.21 5.41
N TYR A 775 28.17 -6.82 5.66
CA TYR A 775 27.31 -7.32 6.73
C TYR A 775 28.10 -7.86 7.93
N THR A 776 29.13 -7.17 8.47
CA THR A 776 30.34 -7.87 9.01
C THR A 776 29.96 -9.20 9.60
N LYS A 777 30.12 -10.27 8.78
CA LYS A 777 29.44 -11.54 9.00
C LYS A 777 29.68 -11.85 10.46
N LEU A 778 28.62 -12.06 11.24
CA LEU A 778 28.79 -12.26 12.67
C LEU A 778 29.82 -13.37 12.82
N GLU A 779 31.00 -13.03 13.31
CA GLU A 779 32.14 -13.92 13.34
C GLU A 779 32.42 -14.20 14.80
N LEU A 780 32.24 -15.46 15.17
CA LEU A 780 32.49 -15.93 16.51
C LEU A 780 33.82 -16.67 16.51
N LYS A 781 34.65 -16.34 17.50
CA LYS A 781 35.86 -17.09 17.79
C LYS A 781 35.70 -17.75 19.16
N THR A 782 35.69 -19.08 19.18
CA THR A 782 35.77 -19.81 20.45
C THR A 782 37.10 -19.51 21.13
N ILE A 783 37.05 -19.14 22.41
CA ILE A 783 38.23 -18.83 23.22
C ILE A 783 38.26 -19.71 24.47
N GLN A 784 39.47 -20.03 24.94
CA GLN A 784 39.71 -20.80 26.16
C GLN A 784 39.82 -19.88 27.39
N GLU A 785 38.91 -18.91 27.49
CA GLU A 785 38.84 -17.99 28.62
C GLU A 785 37.63 -18.33 29.47
N THR A 786 37.85 -18.54 30.78
CA THR A 786 36.76 -18.75 31.71
C THR A 786 36.18 -17.40 32.09
N ILE A 787 35.01 -17.08 31.54
CA ILE A 787 34.26 -15.89 31.95
C ILE A 787 33.39 -16.28 33.14
N ASN A 788 33.51 -15.53 34.24
CA ASN A 788 32.66 -15.73 35.40
C ASN A 788 31.18 -15.53 35.02
N ASP A 789 30.31 -16.42 35.51
CA ASP A 789 28.85 -16.32 35.33
C ASP A 789 28.23 -15.15 36.14
N SER A 790 29.08 -14.32 36.78
CA SER A 790 28.68 -13.13 37.51
C SER A 790 27.97 -12.17 36.58
N SER A 791 26.67 -12.01 36.85
CA SER A 791 25.66 -11.26 36.12
C SER A 791 26.18 -10.14 35.22
N LEU A 792 26.13 -10.40 33.91
CA LEU A 792 26.06 -9.33 32.91
C LEU A 792 24.81 -8.50 33.23
N VAL A 793 25.03 -7.35 33.85
CA VAL A 793 23.99 -6.37 34.11
C VAL A 793 23.83 -5.55 32.84
N SER A 794 22.62 -5.52 32.30
CA SER A 794 22.29 -4.69 31.16
C SER A 794 22.62 -3.22 31.47
N GLN A 795 23.15 -2.50 30.49
CA GLN A 795 23.55 -1.11 30.69
C GLN A 795 22.38 -0.27 31.23
N GLY A 796 22.60 0.44 32.34
CA GLY A 796 21.57 1.25 33.00
C GLY A 796 20.63 0.50 33.94
N PHE A 797 20.77 -0.83 34.08
CA PHE A 797 20.00 -1.64 35.02
C PHE A 797 20.78 -1.85 36.33
N THR A 798 20.05 -2.18 37.38
CA THR A 798 20.61 -2.57 38.68
C THR A 798 19.96 -3.87 39.13
N ILE A 799 20.74 -4.80 39.70
CA ILE A 799 20.20 -6.02 40.28
C ILE A 799 19.60 -5.70 41.64
N VAL A 800 18.37 -6.15 41.85
CA VAL A 800 17.59 -5.93 43.06
C VAL A 800 16.91 -7.23 43.51
N ASP A 801 16.62 -7.31 44.80
CA ASP A 801 15.96 -8.48 45.40
C ASP A 801 14.44 -8.32 45.36
N ILE A 802 13.74 -9.38 44.95
CA ILE A 802 12.31 -9.54 45.17
C ILE A 802 12.12 -10.08 46.58
N THR A 803 11.56 -9.25 47.47
CA THR A 803 11.34 -9.60 48.89
C THR A 803 10.01 -10.32 49.11
N SER A 804 9.02 -10.10 48.26
CA SER A 804 7.70 -10.75 48.35
C SER A 804 7.07 -10.99 46.99
N LYS A 805 6.37 -12.12 46.85
CA LYS A 805 5.49 -12.48 45.73
C LYS A 805 4.15 -12.92 46.30
N THR A 806 3.10 -12.14 46.08
CA THR A 806 1.77 -12.39 46.64
C THR A 806 0.74 -12.52 45.53
N LEU A 807 -0.01 -13.63 45.51
CA LEU A 807 -1.17 -13.78 44.61
C LEU A 807 -2.33 -12.90 45.13
N LEU A 808 -2.71 -11.91 44.32
CA LEU A 808 -3.81 -10.99 44.59
C LEU A 808 -5.17 -11.53 44.12
N SER A 809 -5.19 -12.32 43.04
CA SER A 809 -6.42 -12.92 42.53
C SER A 809 -6.75 -14.25 43.22
N SER A 810 -7.98 -14.72 43.04
CA SER A 810 -8.35 -16.12 43.32
C SER A 810 -7.44 -17.08 42.53
N PRO A 811 -7.01 -18.23 43.09
CA PRO A 811 -6.25 -19.25 42.34
C PRO A 811 -6.96 -19.78 41.09
N LYS A 812 -8.29 -19.64 41.03
CA LYS A 812 -9.12 -20.05 39.89
C LYS A 812 -9.11 -19.02 38.75
N TYR A 813 -8.61 -17.82 38.99
CA TYR A 813 -8.63 -16.73 38.02
C TYR A 813 -7.41 -16.80 37.09
N ILE A 814 -7.69 -16.90 35.79
CA ILE A 814 -6.67 -16.86 34.74
C ILE A 814 -6.99 -15.67 33.80
N PRO A 815 -6.02 -14.79 33.51
CA PRO A 815 -4.63 -14.81 34.02
C PRO A 815 -4.52 -14.37 35.49
N ALA A 816 -3.64 -15.00 36.27
CA ALA A 816 -3.45 -14.67 37.67
C ALA A 816 -2.83 -13.27 37.86
N LEU A 817 -3.17 -12.60 38.96
CA LEU A 817 -2.66 -11.28 39.32
C LEU A 817 -1.72 -11.38 40.52
N HIS A 818 -0.48 -10.94 40.35
CA HIS A 818 0.55 -11.00 41.38
C HIS A 818 1.01 -9.62 41.80
N LYS A 819 1.26 -9.46 43.09
CA LYS A 819 1.99 -8.33 43.67
C LYS A 819 3.43 -8.76 43.97
N TYR A 820 4.38 -7.97 43.49
CA TYR A 820 5.80 -8.13 43.76
C TYR A 820 6.29 -6.95 44.59
N THR A 821 7.04 -7.21 45.65
CA THR A 821 7.75 -6.18 46.41
C THR A 821 9.24 -6.33 46.14
N ILE A 822 9.88 -5.22 45.78
CA ILE A 822 11.25 -5.17 45.29
C ILE A 822 12.05 -4.16 46.12
N LYS A 823 13.16 -4.60 46.70
CA LYS A 823 14.05 -3.74 47.47
C LYS A 823 14.97 -2.96 46.54
N LEU A 824 14.96 -1.63 46.63
CA LEU A 824 15.80 -0.74 45.84
C LEU A 824 16.98 -0.21 46.66
N PRO A 825 18.14 0.04 46.03
CA PRO A 825 19.21 0.81 46.65
C PRO A 825 18.79 2.28 46.82
N SER A 826 19.38 2.97 47.79
CA SER A 826 19.09 4.38 48.10
C SER A 826 19.41 5.36 46.98
N SER A 827 20.22 4.95 46.00
CA SER A 827 20.55 5.71 44.80
C SER A 827 19.39 5.79 43.80
N ILE A 828 18.47 4.81 43.79
CA ILE A 828 17.35 4.78 42.85
C ILE A 828 16.14 5.45 43.50
N LYS A 829 15.70 6.54 42.88
CA LYS A 829 14.51 7.31 43.28
C LYS A 829 13.43 7.21 42.21
N TYR A 830 12.18 7.18 42.64
CA TYR A 830 11.01 7.21 41.76
C TYR A 830 9.89 8.03 42.42
N GLY A 831 8.97 8.53 41.60
CA GLY A 831 7.76 9.24 42.01
C GLY A 831 6.49 8.44 41.72
N ALA A 832 5.34 8.93 42.21
CA ALA A 832 4.06 8.32 41.91
C ALA A 832 3.81 8.27 40.39
N GLY A 833 3.34 7.12 39.92
CA GLY A 833 3.09 6.85 38.50
C GLY A 833 4.32 6.66 37.61
N ASP A 834 5.54 6.62 38.17
CA ASP A 834 6.73 6.18 37.44
C ASP A 834 6.67 4.69 37.08
N HIS A 835 7.56 4.23 36.20
CA HIS A 835 7.61 2.85 35.74
C HIS A 835 8.90 2.14 36.14
N ALA A 836 8.80 0.83 36.25
CA ALA A 836 9.93 -0.08 36.36
C ALA A 836 10.05 -0.91 35.07
N MET A 837 11.25 -0.93 34.49
CA MET A 837 11.63 -1.84 33.43
C MET A 837 12.31 -3.05 34.07
N ILE A 838 11.79 -4.25 33.81
CA ILE A 838 12.36 -5.52 34.25
C ILE A 838 13.01 -6.19 33.06
N MET A 839 14.29 -6.56 33.17
CA MET A 839 14.94 -7.43 32.18
C MET A 839 14.64 -8.89 32.50
N PRO A 840 13.89 -9.62 31.66
CA PRO A 840 13.60 -11.03 31.91
C PRO A 840 14.73 -11.95 31.41
N GLU A 841 14.68 -13.22 31.81
CA GLU A 841 15.56 -14.28 31.32
C GLU A 841 14.73 -15.48 30.85
N ASN A 842 15.26 -16.28 29.93
CA ASN A 842 14.63 -17.52 29.50
C ASN A 842 14.60 -18.58 30.61
N ASP A 843 13.71 -19.57 30.48
CA ASP A 843 13.66 -20.68 31.44
C ASP A 843 14.98 -21.46 31.40
N PRO A 844 15.64 -21.71 32.55
CA PRO A 844 16.83 -22.56 32.57
C PRO A 844 16.61 -23.95 31.96
N SER A 845 15.43 -24.55 32.12
CA SER A 845 15.07 -25.84 31.53
C SER A 845 14.92 -25.76 30.01
N VAL A 846 14.24 -24.73 29.49
CA VAL A 846 14.09 -24.50 28.04
C VAL A 846 15.45 -24.22 27.39
N VAL A 847 16.28 -23.40 28.03
CA VAL A 847 17.66 -23.16 27.59
C VAL A 847 18.43 -24.48 27.52
N SER A 848 18.35 -25.30 28.58
CA SER A 848 19.05 -26.60 28.61
C SER A 848 18.61 -27.52 27.48
N SER A 849 17.29 -27.61 27.21
CA SER A 849 16.75 -28.39 26.10
C SER A 849 17.19 -27.87 24.73
N VAL A 850 17.19 -26.55 24.53
CA VAL A 850 17.66 -25.91 23.29
C VAL A 850 19.15 -26.17 23.06
N LEU A 851 19.98 -26.02 24.09
CA LEU A 851 21.42 -26.27 23.98
C LEU A 851 21.73 -27.74 23.70
N SER A 852 21.02 -28.67 24.33
CA SER A 852 21.13 -30.09 24.03
C SER A 852 20.70 -30.42 22.60
N ALA A 853 19.60 -29.83 22.13
CA ALA A 853 19.11 -30.03 20.77
C ALA A 853 20.10 -29.50 19.71
N LEU A 854 20.75 -28.37 19.97
CA LEU A 854 21.78 -27.81 19.10
C LEU A 854 23.17 -28.46 19.27
N ASN A 855 23.31 -29.41 20.19
CA ASN A 855 24.59 -30.02 20.56
C ASN A 855 25.67 -29.00 20.94
N LEU A 856 25.27 -27.95 21.67
CA LEU A 856 26.16 -26.88 22.14
C LEU A 856 26.48 -27.05 23.63
N LYS A 857 27.76 -26.91 23.98
CA LYS A 857 28.24 -26.97 25.36
C LYS A 857 28.01 -25.62 26.07
N PRO A 858 27.25 -25.56 27.18
CA PRO A 858 26.88 -24.31 27.87
C PRO A 858 28.07 -23.41 28.24
N GLU A 859 29.17 -24.02 28.66
CA GLU A 859 30.41 -23.38 29.12
C GLU A 859 31.31 -22.85 28.00
N THR A 860 30.98 -23.15 26.74
CA THR A 860 31.77 -22.66 25.59
C THR A 860 31.72 -21.14 25.55
N THR A 861 32.88 -20.52 25.59
CA THR A 861 33.03 -19.06 25.49
C THR A 861 33.38 -18.66 24.07
N PHE A 862 32.69 -17.65 23.55
CA PHE A 862 32.99 -17.05 22.26
C PHE A 862 33.26 -15.55 22.40
N GLU A 863 34.19 -15.06 21.60
CA GLU A 863 34.41 -13.64 21.33
C GLU A 863 33.75 -13.27 20.01
N ILE A 864 32.99 -12.17 20.01
CA ILE A 864 32.46 -11.60 18.78
C ILE A 864 33.58 -10.78 18.12
N VAL A 865 34.14 -11.33 17.05
CA VAL A 865 35.25 -10.73 16.29
C VAL A 865 34.74 -9.58 15.44
N SER A 866 33.53 -9.70 14.90
CA SER A 866 32.90 -8.67 14.09
C SER A 866 31.37 -8.80 14.06
N GLY A 867 30.66 -7.71 13.74
CA GLY A 867 29.19 -7.68 13.65
C GLY A 867 28.43 -7.62 14.99
N GLY A 868 29.12 -7.69 16.14
CA GLY A 868 28.47 -7.72 17.47
C GLY A 868 27.77 -6.43 17.91
N SER A 869 28.26 -5.27 17.47
CA SER A 869 27.68 -3.96 17.80
C SER A 869 26.26 -3.81 17.28
N THR A 870 25.94 -4.44 16.14
CA THR A 870 24.60 -4.48 15.53
C THR A 870 23.57 -5.11 16.45
N TYR A 871 23.99 -6.06 17.29
CA TYR A 871 23.11 -6.85 18.15
C TYR A 871 23.18 -6.44 19.63
N SER A 872 23.92 -5.37 19.96
CA SER A 872 24.14 -4.91 21.35
C SER A 872 24.64 -6.02 22.29
N LEU A 873 25.37 -7.00 21.75
CA LEU A 873 25.92 -8.12 22.50
C LEU A 873 27.27 -7.72 23.14
N PRO A 874 27.57 -8.17 24.37
CA PRO A 874 28.91 -8.06 24.92
C PRO A 874 29.95 -8.73 24.03
N LYS A 875 31.16 -8.18 24.01
CA LYS A 875 32.26 -8.67 23.17
C LYS A 875 32.58 -10.15 23.43
N LYS A 876 32.43 -10.62 24.67
CA LYS A 876 32.67 -12.01 25.05
C LYS A 876 31.50 -12.54 25.88
N LEU A 877 31.06 -13.76 25.58
CA LEU A 877 29.89 -14.41 26.17
C LEU A 877 30.08 -15.92 26.21
N THR A 878 29.44 -16.59 27.17
CA THR A 878 29.21 -18.04 27.06
C THR A 878 27.97 -18.35 26.22
N VAL A 879 27.92 -19.54 25.63
CA VAL A 879 26.72 -20.04 24.94
C VAL A 879 25.50 -20.02 25.88
N LYS A 880 25.68 -20.42 27.15
CA LYS A 880 24.61 -20.34 28.15
C LYS A 880 24.12 -18.90 28.34
N GLN A 881 25.02 -17.93 28.46
CA GLN A 881 24.64 -16.52 28.65
C GLN A 881 23.85 -15.97 27.46
N LEU A 882 24.29 -16.28 26.23
CA LEU A 882 23.60 -15.91 25.00
C LEU A 882 22.13 -16.35 25.01
N PHE A 883 21.88 -17.63 25.21
CA PHE A 883 20.53 -18.21 25.18
C PHE A 883 19.71 -17.92 26.44
N THR A 884 20.34 -17.56 27.56
CA THR A 884 19.61 -17.20 28.79
C THR A 884 19.14 -15.75 28.76
N LYS A 885 20.00 -14.82 28.29
CA LYS A 885 19.81 -13.37 28.52
C LYS A 885 19.61 -12.53 27.26
N TYR A 886 19.95 -13.04 26.08
CA TYR A 886 19.97 -12.21 24.87
C TYR A 886 19.01 -12.69 23.79
N ILE A 887 18.98 -13.97 23.44
CA ILE A 887 18.04 -14.49 22.45
C ILE A 887 16.66 -14.67 23.09
N ASP A 888 15.59 -14.13 22.51
CA ASP A 888 14.22 -14.36 23.00
C ASP A 888 13.71 -15.70 22.46
N LEU A 889 13.81 -16.73 23.28
CA LEU A 889 13.36 -18.08 22.94
C LEU A 889 11.83 -18.22 22.93
N ASN A 890 11.12 -17.29 23.57
CA ASN A 890 9.67 -17.30 23.72
C ASN A 890 8.96 -16.47 22.64
N ALA A 891 9.70 -15.68 21.87
CA ALA A 891 9.18 -14.90 20.75
C ALA A 891 8.81 -15.79 19.56
N LYS A 892 7.92 -15.27 18.71
CA LYS A 892 7.57 -15.90 17.44
C LYS A 892 8.78 -15.86 16.49
N PRO A 893 9.16 -16.98 15.85
CA PRO A 893 10.33 -17.01 14.97
C PRO A 893 10.10 -16.13 13.72
N PRO A 894 11.03 -15.19 13.41
CA PRO A 894 10.97 -14.39 12.20
C PRO A 894 11.15 -15.26 10.94
N ARG A 895 10.68 -14.76 9.79
CA ARG A 895 10.76 -15.50 8.52
C ARG A 895 12.19 -15.90 8.14
N LYS A 896 13.17 -15.02 8.31
CA LYS A 896 14.59 -15.34 8.04
C LYS A 896 15.10 -16.51 8.87
N LEU A 897 14.67 -16.60 10.14
CA LEU A 897 15.03 -17.71 11.00
C LEU A 897 14.35 -19.00 10.54
N LEU A 898 13.05 -18.97 10.20
CA LEU A 898 12.34 -20.11 9.63
C LEU A 898 13.02 -20.63 8.35
N ASP A 899 13.36 -19.73 7.43
CA ASP A 899 14.02 -20.04 6.18
C ASP A 899 15.41 -20.68 6.42
N SER A 900 16.15 -20.22 7.43
CA SER A 900 17.48 -20.77 7.78
C SER A 900 17.45 -22.20 8.32
N PHE A 901 16.31 -22.63 8.89
CA PHE A 901 16.10 -24.01 9.35
C PHE A 901 15.51 -24.92 8.26
N ASN A 902 15.36 -24.43 7.02
CA ASN A 902 14.70 -25.14 5.91
C ASN A 902 13.33 -25.75 6.28
N ALA A 903 12.63 -25.12 7.22
CA ALA A 903 11.42 -25.67 7.82
C ALA A 903 10.29 -25.77 6.77
N SER A 904 10.06 -26.99 6.27
CA SER A 904 8.99 -27.32 5.32
C SER A 904 7.66 -27.35 6.07
N THR A 905 6.78 -26.41 5.75
CA THR A 905 5.57 -26.05 6.51
C THR A 905 4.52 -27.17 6.64
N VAL A 906 4.55 -27.92 7.75
CA VAL A 906 3.41 -28.75 8.21
C VAL A 906 2.84 -28.26 9.56
N VAL A 907 3.69 -27.71 10.44
CA VAL A 907 3.27 -27.04 11.68
C VAL A 907 4.14 -25.79 11.85
N GLN A 908 3.55 -24.60 11.96
CA GLN A 908 4.33 -23.40 12.25
C GLN A 908 4.76 -23.42 13.71
N PRO A 909 6.06 -23.37 14.01
CA PRO A 909 6.54 -23.31 15.39
C PRO A 909 6.03 -22.03 16.04
N VAL A 910 5.58 -22.20 17.27
CA VAL A 910 4.91 -21.16 18.04
C VAL A 910 5.94 -20.18 18.61
N THR A 911 7.06 -20.71 19.10
CA THR A 911 8.20 -19.95 19.62
C THR A 911 9.51 -20.31 18.92
N VAL A 912 10.55 -19.49 19.10
CA VAL A 912 11.92 -19.80 18.65
C VAL A 912 12.43 -21.10 19.28
N ALA A 913 12.14 -21.35 20.56
CA ALA A 913 12.45 -22.63 21.20
C ALA A 913 11.77 -23.80 20.47
N ASP A 914 10.48 -23.69 20.15
CA ASP A 914 9.75 -24.77 19.45
C ASP A 914 10.34 -25.05 18.07
N LEU A 915 10.77 -24.01 17.35
CA LEU A 915 11.46 -24.17 16.06
C LEU A 915 12.76 -24.96 16.24
N ILE A 916 13.61 -24.55 17.17
CA ILE A 916 14.91 -25.20 17.40
C ILE A 916 14.71 -26.65 17.84
N LEU A 917 13.78 -26.90 18.78
CA LEU A 917 13.53 -28.24 19.30
C LEU A 917 12.92 -29.17 18.26
N SER A 918 12.06 -28.66 17.38
CA SER A 918 11.41 -29.48 16.33
C SER A 918 12.26 -29.69 15.08
N GLN A 919 13.22 -28.81 14.80
CA GLN A 919 14.05 -28.83 13.58
C GLN A 919 15.56 -28.88 13.88
N SER A 920 15.96 -29.42 15.04
CA SER A 920 17.35 -29.42 15.49
C SER A 920 18.33 -30.09 14.53
N SER A 921 17.89 -31.12 13.79
CA SER A 921 18.70 -31.80 12.78
C SER A 921 19.05 -30.93 11.56
N GLN A 922 18.30 -29.84 11.35
CA GLN A 922 18.50 -28.86 10.28
C GLN A 922 18.96 -27.51 10.82
N ALA A 923 19.42 -27.46 12.08
CA ALA A 923 19.83 -26.21 12.70
C ALA A 923 20.98 -25.56 11.91
N PRO A 924 20.88 -24.26 11.58
CA PRO A 924 21.96 -23.52 10.95
C PRO A 924 23.08 -23.25 11.96
N LYS A 925 24.13 -22.56 11.52
CA LYS A 925 25.25 -22.21 12.39
C LYS A 925 24.81 -21.23 13.48
N LEU A 926 25.53 -21.22 14.61
CA LEU A 926 25.22 -20.34 15.74
C LEU A 926 25.19 -18.87 15.33
N GLU A 927 26.08 -18.46 14.42
CA GLU A 927 26.11 -17.11 13.83
C GLU A 927 24.76 -16.73 13.20
N ASP A 928 24.16 -17.63 12.43
CA ASP A 928 22.88 -17.40 11.75
C ASP A 928 21.71 -17.41 12.74
N ILE A 929 21.75 -18.30 13.75
CA ILE A 929 20.78 -18.31 14.84
C ILE A 929 20.79 -16.95 15.56
N ILE A 930 21.96 -16.41 15.89
CA ILE A 930 22.07 -15.09 16.54
C ILE A 930 21.58 -13.99 15.60
N ALA A 931 22.01 -13.99 14.34
CA ALA A 931 21.71 -12.93 13.39
C ALA A 931 20.22 -12.83 13.03
N PHE A 932 19.48 -13.95 13.09
CA PHE A 932 18.07 -14.01 12.68
C PHE A 932 17.08 -14.16 13.84
N SER A 933 17.56 -14.40 15.06
CA SER A 933 16.69 -14.50 16.23
C SER A 933 16.26 -13.13 16.76
N PRO A 934 15.05 -13.03 17.32
CA PRO A 934 14.66 -11.89 18.14
C PRO A 934 15.49 -11.85 19.43
N PHE A 935 15.71 -10.65 19.96
CA PHE A 935 16.44 -10.42 21.19
C PHE A 935 15.49 -10.08 22.34
N ILE A 936 15.88 -10.45 23.57
CA ILE A 936 15.15 -10.13 24.79
C ILE A 936 15.13 -8.62 24.98
N GLU A 937 13.93 -8.07 25.10
CA GLU A 937 13.69 -6.68 25.45
C GLU A 937 13.20 -6.54 26.90
N PRO A 938 13.57 -5.45 27.59
CA PRO A 938 13.08 -5.17 28.93
C PRO A 938 11.57 -4.85 28.91
N ARG A 939 10.84 -5.33 29.91
CA ARG A 939 9.40 -5.13 30.03
C ARG A 939 9.07 -4.03 31.04
N THR A 940 8.33 -3.03 30.60
CA THR A 940 7.87 -1.91 31.43
C THR A 940 6.59 -2.26 32.19
N TYR A 941 6.56 -1.95 33.49
CA TYR A 941 5.39 -2.04 34.38
C TYR A 941 5.21 -0.74 35.15
N SER A 942 3.97 -0.27 35.36
CA SER A 942 3.71 0.86 36.26
C SER A 942 4.02 0.45 37.70
N ILE A 943 4.70 1.34 38.42
CA ILE A 943 4.97 1.16 39.84
C ILE A 943 3.67 1.34 40.63
N SER A 944 3.38 0.41 41.54
CA SER A 944 2.16 0.38 42.37
C SER A 944 2.38 0.87 43.80
N SER A 945 3.43 1.66 44.03
CA SER A 945 3.75 2.24 45.33
C SER A 945 4.28 3.65 45.19
N ALA A 946 4.43 4.35 46.32
CA ALA A 946 5.11 5.65 46.40
C ALA A 946 5.99 5.72 47.66
N ARG A 947 7.13 5.01 47.63
CA ARG A 947 8.06 4.83 48.77
C ARG A 947 9.51 5.07 48.36
N GLN A 948 10.39 5.14 49.36
CA GLN A 948 11.84 5.10 49.15
C GLN A 948 12.38 3.69 49.42
N ASN A 949 13.46 3.31 48.72
CA ASN A 949 14.20 2.05 48.90
C ASN A 949 13.40 0.75 48.69
N GLU A 950 12.14 0.86 48.27
CA GLU A 950 11.26 -0.27 47.97
C GLU A 950 10.23 0.18 46.93
N LEU A 951 9.88 -0.71 46.00
CA LEU A 951 8.73 -0.53 45.14
C LEU A 951 7.87 -1.79 45.08
N ASP A 952 6.58 -1.58 44.80
CA ASP A 952 5.66 -2.65 44.46
C ASP A 952 5.36 -2.63 42.95
N LEU A 953 5.15 -3.81 42.38
CA LEU A 953 4.58 -4.00 41.04
C LEU A 953 3.35 -4.90 41.13
N ILE A 954 2.30 -4.57 40.38
CA ILE A 954 1.16 -5.46 40.15
C ILE A 954 1.20 -5.92 38.70
N ILE A 955 1.36 -7.23 38.51
CA ILE A 955 1.54 -7.84 37.20
C ILE A 955 0.48 -8.92 37.01
N GLY A 956 -0.26 -8.84 35.91
CA GLY A 956 -1.15 -9.91 35.46
C GLY A 956 -0.42 -10.82 34.50
N ASP A 957 -0.62 -12.13 34.63
CA ASP A 957 -0.06 -13.10 33.69
C ASP A 957 -0.55 -12.83 32.27
N VAL A 958 0.29 -13.14 31.29
CA VAL A 958 -0.06 -13.03 29.88
C VAL A 958 0.10 -14.40 29.27
N TYR A 959 -0.92 -14.83 28.51
CA TYR A 959 -0.88 -16.05 27.73
C TYR A 959 -1.23 -15.74 26.27
N PHE A 960 -0.54 -16.40 25.35
CA PHE A 960 -0.78 -16.35 23.92
C PHE A 960 -0.95 -17.77 23.37
N ASN A 961 -1.32 -17.90 22.08
CA ASN A 961 -1.66 -19.17 21.42
C ASN A 961 -2.79 -19.93 22.13
N ASN A 962 -3.94 -19.28 22.28
CA ASN A 962 -5.12 -19.83 22.95
C ASN A 962 -4.87 -20.30 24.40
N GLY A 963 -3.91 -19.67 25.08
CA GLY A 963 -3.56 -20.00 26.46
C GLY A 963 -2.38 -20.96 26.61
N GLY A 964 -1.84 -21.49 25.51
CA GLY A 964 -0.79 -22.52 25.54
C GLY A 964 0.60 -22.02 25.93
N THR A 965 0.90 -20.73 25.76
CA THR A 965 2.24 -20.18 26.04
C THR A 965 2.15 -18.94 26.93
N GLN A 966 2.86 -18.93 28.06
CA GLN A 966 2.93 -17.76 28.94
C GLN A 966 3.99 -16.76 28.43
N GLY A 967 3.75 -15.47 28.61
CA GLY A 967 4.69 -14.41 28.25
C GLY A 967 6.01 -14.53 29.00
N LEU A 968 7.14 -14.23 28.33
CA LEU A 968 8.50 -14.39 28.86
C LEU A 968 8.67 -13.73 30.23
N CYS A 969 8.38 -12.42 30.32
CA CYS A 969 8.60 -11.66 31.55
C CYS A 969 7.62 -12.05 32.67
N THR A 970 6.35 -12.31 32.35
CA THR A 970 5.37 -12.75 33.36
C THR A 970 5.73 -14.11 33.93
N ARG A 971 6.19 -15.04 33.08
CA ARG A 971 6.67 -16.36 33.49
C ARG A 971 7.93 -16.25 34.35
N TYR A 972 8.90 -15.45 33.92
CA TYR A 972 10.13 -15.16 34.67
C TYR A 972 9.84 -14.57 36.06
N MET A 973 8.91 -13.62 36.15
CA MET A 973 8.52 -13.02 37.43
C MET A 973 7.74 -14.00 38.31
N ALA A 974 6.86 -14.82 37.74
CA ALA A 974 6.07 -15.82 38.47
C ALA A 974 6.92 -16.99 39.02
N ASP A 975 8.04 -17.32 38.37
CA ASP A 975 8.92 -18.42 38.78
C ASP A 975 9.37 -18.26 40.27
N PRO A 976 9.10 -19.25 41.14
CA PRO A 976 9.56 -19.24 42.52
C PRO A 976 11.08 -19.08 42.70
N GLN A 977 11.89 -19.53 41.71
CA GLN A 977 13.35 -19.45 41.72
C GLN A 977 13.86 -18.04 41.45
N THR A 978 13.09 -17.19 40.76
CA THR A 978 13.47 -15.79 40.49
C THR A 978 13.40 -14.97 41.78
N LYS A 979 14.54 -14.84 42.48
CA LYS A 979 14.69 -14.01 43.69
C LYS A 979 15.32 -12.65 43.42
N LYS A 980 16.06 -12.52 42.31
CA LYS A 980 16.75 -11.30 41.90
C LYS A 980 16.34 -10.95 40.49
N VAL A 981 16.18 -9.67 40.23
CA VAL A 981 15.84 -9.14 38.90
C VAL A 981 16.66 -7.92 38.60
N GLN A 982 16.88 -7.66 37.31
CA GLN A 982 17.47 -6.42 36.86
C GLN A 982 16.36 -5.39 36.64
N ILE A 983 16.49 -4.24 37.29
CA ILE A 983 15.51 -3.16 37.21
C ILE A 983 16.14 -1.86 36.72
N GLN A 984 15.37 -1.09 35.95
CA GLN A 984 15.63 0.30 35.66
C GLN A 984 14.34 1.09 35.91
N VAL A 985 14.43 2.25 36.56
CA VAL A 985 13.28 3.13 36.79
C VAL A 985 13.25 4.21 35.71
N MET A 986 12.06 4.50 35.20
CA MET A 986 11.84 5.57 34.22
C MET A 986 10.63 6.44 34.63
N LYS A 987 10.64 7.69 34.16
CA LYS A 987 9.55 8.63 34.40
C LYS A 987 8.29 8.21 33.67
N GLY A 988 7.17 8.19 34.39
CA GLY A 988 5.87 7.84 33.83
C GLY A 988 5.00 9.03 33.49
N LEU A 989 3.83 8.76 32.90
CA LEU A 989 2.84 9.77 32.53
C LEU A 989 1.86 10.08 33.68
N PHE A 990 1.80 9.22 34.70
CA PHE A 990 0.90 9.30 35.84
C PHE A 990 1.49 10.17 36.96
N THR A 991 1.93 11.37 36.64
CA THR A 991 2.44 12.29 37.67
C THR A 991 1.29 12.88 38.48
N TYR A 992 1.42 12.89 39.80
CA TYR A 992 0.47 13.57 40.68
C TYR A 992 0.42 15.08 40.38
N PRO A 993 -0.75 15.76 40.47
CA PRO A 993 -0.84 17.21 40.25
C PRO A 993 0.11 18.01 41.13
N GLU A 994 0.75 19.06 40.58
CA GLU A 994 1.67 19.93 41.33
C GLU A 994 0.95 20.68 42.46
N ASP A 995 -0.28 21.15 42.22
CA ASP A 995 -1.13 21.74 43.25
C ASP A 995 -1.91 20.64 43.99
N PRO A 996 -1.64 20.40 45.29
CA PRO A 996 -2.34 19.39 46.10
C PRO A 996 -3.86 19.58 46.20
N LYS A 997 -4.37 20.79 45.96
CA LYS A 997 -5.82 21.11 45.99
C LYS A 997 -6.55 20.64 44.74
N THR A 998 -5.82 20.28 43.69
CA THR A 998 -6.39 19.76 42.44
C THR A 998 -7.12 18.44 42.71
N SER A 999 -8.41 18.37 42.37
CA SER A 999 -9.16 17.12 42.45
C SER A 999 -8.76 16.18 41.30
N ILE A 1000 -8.86 14.87 41.55
CA ILE A 1000 -8.49 13.85 40.57
C ILE A 1000 -9.58 12.80 40.41
N VAL A 1001 -9.80 12.36 39.17
CA VAL A 1001 -10.68 11.24 38.83
C VAL A 1001 -9.88 10.19 38.09
N ILE A 1002 -9.85 8.97 38.61
CA ILE A 1002 -9.00 7.88 38.11
C ILE A 1002 -9.88 6.74 37.61
N PHE A 1003 -9.73 6.40 36.33
CA PHE A 1003 -10.38 5.27 35.67
C PHE A 1003 -9.36 4.17 35.42
N ALA A 1004 -9.55 3.01 36.05
CA ALA A 1004 -8.60 1.90 35.98
C ALA A 1004 -9.30 0.59 35.59
N LEU A 1005 -8.75 -0.11 34.60
CA LEU A 1005 -9.24 -1.41 34.13
C LEU A 1005 -8.21 -2.50 34.35
N GLY A 1006 -8.58 -3.57 35.06
CA GLY A 1006 -7.72 -4.73 35.28
C GLY A 1006 -6.37 -4.39 35.91
N THR A 1007 -5.26 -4.71 35.25
CA THR A 1007 -3.90 -4.35 35.71
C THR A 1007 -3.64 -2.86 35.76
N GLY A 1008 -4.51 -2.04 35.13
CA GLY A 1008 -4.48 -0.59 35.25
C GLY A 1008 -4.70 -0.06 36.66
N ILE A 1009 -5.05 -0.93 37.61
CA ILE A 1009 -5.02 -0.62 39.06
C ILE A 1009 -3.61 -0.29 39.59
N SER A 1010 -2.55 -0.72 38.89
CA SER A 1010 -1.16 -0.54 39.36
C SER A 1010 -0.81 0.92 39.66
N PRO A 1011 -0.88 1.88 38.71
CA PRO A 1011 -0.59 3.28 39.01
C PRO A 1011 -1.62 3.96 39.92
N VAL A 1012 -2.82 3.39 40.11
CA VAL A 1012 -3.78 3.89 41.11
C VAL A 1012 -3.19 3.77 42.50
N PHE A 1013 -2.61 2.61 42.83
CA PHE A 1013 -1.98 2.39 44.13
C PHE A 1013 -0.83 3.37 44.40
N SER A 1014 0.00 3.70 43.40
CA SER A 1014 1.07 4.68 43.61
C SER A 1014 0.53 6.09 43.85
N LEU A 1015 -0.51 6.52 43.14
CA LEU A 1015 -1.14 7.83 43.35
C LEU A 1015 -1.82 7.93 44.73
N VAL A 1016 -2.61 6.93 45.13
CA VAL A 1016 -3.32 6.98 46.42
C VAL A 1016 -2.40 6.79 47.61
N GLU A 1017 -1.33 5.99 47.47
CA GLU A 1017 -0.29 5.88 48.49
C GLU A 1017 0.47 7.22 48.63
N HIS A 1018 0.78 7.89 47.52
CA HIS A 1018 1.39 9.21 47.55
C HIS A 1018 0.51 10.23 48.27
N ARG A 1019 -0.80 10.24 47.99
CA ARG A 1019 -1.78 11.09 48.69
C ARG A 1019 -1.79 10.83 50.19
N ALA A 1020 -1.89 9.56 50.58
CA ALA A 1020 -1.98 9.16 51.98
C ALA A 1020 -0.74 9.56 52.81
N LYS A 1021 0.44 9.57 52.17
CA LYS A 1021 1.72 9.82 52.86
C LYS A 1021 2.17 11.28 52.84
N ASN A 1022 1.90 11.99 51.75
CA ASN A 1022 2.57 13.27 51.49
C ASN A 1022 1.63 14.48 51.53
N LEU A 1023 0.31 14.27 51.59
CA LEU A 1023 -0.66 15.36 51.55
C LEU A 1023 -1.45 15.45 52.85
N ASP A 1024 -1.84 16.66 53.23
CA ASP A 1024 -2.88 16.88 54.21
C ASP A 1024 -4.25 16.61 53.57
N LEU A 1025 -4.82 15.45 53.85
CA LEU A 1025 -6.07 14.98 53.25
C LEU A 1025 -7.29 15.87 53.57
N LYS A 1026 -7.21 16.74 54.59
CA LYS A 1026 -8.28 17.70 54.89
C LYS A 1026 -8.32 18.87 53.91
N THR A 1027 -7.18 19.22 53.32
CA THR A 1027 -7.02 20.37 52.42
C THR A 1027 -6.74 19.96 50.97
N ALA A 1028 -6.34 18.70 50.75
CA ALA A 1028 -6.13 18.14 49.42
C ALA A 1028 -7.44 18.06 48.60
N GLY A 1029 -7.31 18.16 47.27
CA GLY A 1029 -8.42 17.95 46.35
C GLY A 1029 -9.01 16.54 46.48
N LYS A 1030 -10.29 16.37 46.11
CA LYS A 1030 -11.00 15.09 46.20
C LYS A 1030 -10.39 14.06 45.21
N CYS A 1031 -10.40 12.78 45.57
CA CYS A 1031 -9.87 11.69 44.74
C CYS A 1031 -10.92 10.61 44.52
N PHE A 1032 -11.38 10.46 43.28
CA PHE A 1032 -12.43 9.52 42.93
C PHE A 1032 -11.84 8.42 42.06
N VAL A 1033 -12.08 7.16 42.44
CA VAL A 1033 -11.50 6.00 41.75
C VAL A 1033 -12.62 5.12 41.20
N PHE A 1034 -12.54 4.84 39.90
CA PHE A 1034 -13.38 3.90 39.18
C PHE A 1034 -12.53 2.70 38.79
N PHE A 1035 -12.80 1.54 39.38
CA PHE A 1035 -12.06 0.32 39.10
C PHE A 1035 -12.95 -0.74 38.43
N GLY A 1036 -12.58 -1.16 37.22
CA GLY A 1036 -13.26 -2.21 36.48
C GLY A 1036 -12.50 -3.54 36.52
N THR A 1037 -13.20 -4.60 36.90
CA THR A 1037 -12.67 -5.97 36.92
C THR A 1037 -13.62 -6.99 36.26
N ARG A 1038 -13.15 -8.22 36.04
CA ARG A 1038 -13.94 -9.29 35.42
C ARG A 1038 -14.91 -9.91 36.44
N TYR A 1039 -14.40 -10.32 37.58
CA TYR A 1039 -15.14 -10.97 38.66
C TYR A 1039 -14.76 -10.33 39.99
N ASN A 1040 -15.68 -10.28 40.95
CA ASN A 1040 -15.38 -9.69 42.25
C ASN A 1040 -14.26 -10.45 42.99
N ASP A 1041 -14.27 -11.79 42.94
CA ASP A 1041 -13.26 -12.66 43.57
C ASP A 1041 -11.85 -12.49 42.97
N SER A 1042 -11.76 -12.21 41.66
CA SER A 1042 -10.49 -12.07 40.93
C SER A 1042 -9.66 -10.86 41.34
N SER A 1043 -10.27 -9.87 41.99
CA SER A 1043 -9.59 -8.65 42.45
C SER A 1043 -9.94 -8.30 43.90
N LEU A 1044 -10.53 -9.23 44.65
CA LEU A 1044 -11.04 -9.00 46.00
C LEU A 1044 -9.98 -8.38 46.92
N LYS A 1045 -8.77 -8.95 46.97
CA LYS A 1045 -7.68 -8.41 47.79
C LYS A 1045 -7.25 -7.01 47.36
N ALA A 1046 -7.22 -6.73 46.06
CA ALA A 1046 -6.87 -5.40 45.57
C ALA A 1046 -7.96 -4.37 45.93
N ILE A 1047 -9.23 -4.78 45.84
CA ILE A 1047 -10.37 -3.97 46.27
C ILE A 1047 -10.30 -3.70 47.77
N GLU A 1048 -10.02 -4.71 48.60
CA GLU A 1048 -9.85 -4.56 50.05
C GLU A 1048 -8.74 -3.56 50.39
N GLU A 1049 -7.60 -3.61 49.69
CA GLU A 1049 -6.52 -2.64 49.86
C GLU A 1049 -6.96 -1.22 49.47
N LEU A 1050 -7.67 -1.03 48.35
CA LEU A 1050 -8.22 0.28 47.98
C LEU A 1050 -9.24 0.80 49.01
N ARG A 1051 -10.08 -0.08 49.57
CA ARG A 1051 -11.03 0.30 50.63
C ARG A 1051 -10.33 0.78 51.91
N LYS A 1052 -9.08 0.35 52.18
CA LYS A 1052 -8.29 0.93 53.29
C LYS A 1052 -7.96 2.40 53.03
N TYR A 1053 -7.57 2.75 51.80
CA TYR A 1053 -7.32 4.15 51.41
C TYR A 1053 -8.60 4.99 51.37
N GLU A 1054 -9.76 4.39 51.10
CA GLU A 1054 -11.05 5.08 51.22
C GLU A 1054 -11.36 5.44 52.69
N LYS A 1055 -11.13 4.51 53.62
CA LYS A 1055 -11.34 4.75 55.06
C LYS A 1055 -10.44 5.85 55.63
N THR A 1056 -9.24 6.05 55.09
CA THR A 1056 -8.34 7.13 55.53
C THR A 1056 -8.63 8.47 54.85
N GLY A 1057 -9.53 8.52 53.86
CA GLY A 1057 -9.83 9.71 53.06
C GLY A 1057 -8.83 9.97 51.93
N ALA A 1058 -7.82 9.11 51.74
CA ALA A 1058 -6.88 9.21 50.62
C ALA A 1058 -7.59 8.97 49.29
N ILE A 1059 -8.58 8.08 49.29
CA ILE A 1059 -9.63 7.99 48.27
C ILE A 1059 -10.89 8.58 48.88
N THR A 1060 -11.52 9.55 48.21
CA THR A 1060 -12.77 10.15 48.67
C THR A 1060 -13.96 9.27 48.33
N LYS A 1061 -13.98 8.68 47.13
CA LYS A 1061 -15.00 7.71 46.71
C LYS A 1061 -14.41 6.62 45.82
N LEU A 1062 -14.74 5.36 46.13
CA LEU A 1062 -14.35 4.20 45.33
C LEU A 1062 -15.58 3.51 44.71
N HIS A 1063 -15.64 3.53 43.38
CA HIS A 1063 -16.66 2.87 42.57
C HIS A 1063 -16.06 1.64 41.86
N ILE A 1064 -16.79 0.52 41.88
CA ILE A 1064 -16.32 -0.77 41.35
C ILE A 1064 -17.31 -1.27 40.31
N ALA A 1065 -16.83 -1.67 39.14
CA ALA A 1065 -17.61 -2.30 38.08
C ALA A 1065 -17.14 -3.74 37.84
N VAL A 1066 -18.08 -4.68 37.72
CA VAL A 1066 -17.79 -6.10 37.49
C VAL A 1066 -18.43 -6.57 36.19
N SER A 1067 -17.60 -6.99 35.23
CA SER A 1067 -18.03 -7.17 33.83
C SER A 1067 -18.50 -8.57 33.44
N ARG A 1068 -18.35 -9.58 34.31
CA ARG A 1068 -18.70 -10.99 34.01
C ARG A 1068 -19.57 -11.68 35.05
N GLU A 1069 -20.23 -10.92 35.92
CA GLU A 1069 -21.27 -11.43 36.83
C GLU A 1069 -22.67 -11.25 36.20
N GLN A 1070 -23.71 -11.83 36.82
CA GLN A 1070 -25.09 -11.78 36.29
C GLN A 1070 -25.54 -10.36 35.97
N ASN A 1071 -25.16 -9.39 36.81
CA ASN A 1071 -25.36 -7.96 36.58
C ASN A 1071 -24.09 -7.34 35.98
N LYS A 1072 -23.85 -7.64 34.70
CA LYS A 1072 -22.69 -7.13 33.96
C LYS A 1072 -22.66 -5.60 33.96
N GLN A 1073 -21.57 -5.03 34.47
CA GLN A 1073 -21.36 -3.59 34.52
C GLN A 1073 -19.95 -3.22 34.06
N HIS A 1074 -19.83 -2.21 33.18
CA HIS A 1074 -18.56 -1.59 32.83
C HIS A 1074 -18.38 -0.24 33.55
N ILE A 1075 -17.16 0.30 33.56
CA ILE A 1075 -16.86 1.53 34.30
C ILE A 1075 -17.65 2.75 33.80
N GLN A 1076 -17.92 2.82 32.50
CA GLN A 1076 -18.77 3.85 31.90
C GLN A 1076 -20.25 3.68 32.28
N ASP A 1077 -20.70 2.47 32.62
CA ASP A 1077 -22.08 2.22 33.04
C ASP A 1077 -22.33 2.74 34.46
N LEU A 1078 -21.29 2.81 35.30
CA LEU A 1078 -21.39 3.44 36.62
C LEU A 1078 -21.79 4.92 36.51
N LEU A 1079 -21.32 5.61 35.47
CA LEU A 1079 -21.63 7.02 35.23
C LEU A 1079 -23.09 7.25 34.75
N LYS A 1080 -23.84 6.19 34.47
CA LYS A 1080 -25.28 6.28 34.16
C LYS A 1080 -26.14 6.32 35.43
N ASP A 1081 -25.60 5.87 36.55
CA ASP A 1081 -26.25 6.03 37.85
C ASP A 1081 -26.19 7.49 38.26
N GLN A 1082 -27.36 8.06 38.57
CA GLN A 1082 -27.49 9.49 38.85
C GLN A 1082 -26.67 9.91 40.08
N ALA A 1083 -26.62 9.09 41.14
CA ALA A 1083 -25.88 9.43 42.35
C ALA A 1083 -24.37 9.41 42.10
N VAL A 1084 -23.87 8.41 41.36
CA VAL A 1084 -22.45 8.33 40.95
C VAL A 1084 -22.06 9.49 40.04
N ALA A 1085 -22.96 9.89 39.14
CA ALA A 1085 -22.69 10.99 38.24
C ALA A 1085 -22.73 12.36 38.94
N ASP A 1086 -23.66 12.55 39.90
CA ASP A 1086 -23.70 13.73 40.78
C ASP A 1086 -22.41 13.84 41.61
N ASP A 1087 -21.93 12.71 42.13
CA ASP A 1087 -20.65 12.63 42.82
C ASP A 1087 -19.52 13.15 41.92
N VAL A 1088 -19.36 12.57 40.72
CA VAL A 1088 -18.27 12.96 39.80
C VAL A 1088 -18.38 14.43 39.43
N TRP A 1089 -19.60 14.95 39.26
CA TRP A 1089 -19.81 16.36 38.93
C TRP A 1089 -19.35 17.34 40.01
N GLU A 1090 -19.36 16.94 41.28
CA GLU A 1090 -18.85 17.77 42.37
C GLU A 1090 -17.39 18.21 42.12
N VAL A 1091 -16.59 17.34 41.51
CA VAL A 1091 -15.20 17.62 41.16
C VAL A 1091 -15.05 18.03 39.70
N TRP A 1092 -15.84 17.45 38.79
CA TRP A 1092 -15.69 17.66 37.34
C TRP A 1092 -16.14 19.04 36.86
N LYS A 1093 -16.96 19.75 37.65
CA LYS A 1093 -17.32 21.15 37.37
C LYS A 1093 -16.12 22.11 37.46
N ASP A 1094 -15.08 21.74 38.21
CA ASP A 1094 -13.81 22.48 38.24
C ASP A 1094 -12.96 22.06 37.04
N GLN A 1095 -12.55 23.04 36.23
CA GLN A 1095 -11.71 22.86 35.05
C GLN A 1095 -10.28 22.40 35.40
N ASN A 1096 -9.83 22.63 36.64
CA ASN A 1096 -8.51 22.19 37.07
C ASN A 1096 -8.45 20.70 37.41
N THR A 1097 -9.60 20.02 37.55
CA THR A 1097 -9.66 18.58 37.87
C THR A 1097 -8.89 17.77 36.82
N GLN A 1098 -8.01 16.87 37.28
CA GLN A 1098 -7.22 16.03 36.39
C GLN A 1098 -7.80 14.62 36.29
N ALA A 1099 -7.89 14.11 35.08
CA ALA A 1099 -8.38 12.77 34.80
C ALA A 1099 -7.23 11.82 34.49
N PHE A 1100 -7.29 10.61 35.02
CA PHE A 1100 -6.32 9.56 34.79
C PHE A 1100 -7.03 8.36 34.21
N TYR A 1101 -6.54 7.81 33.09
CA TYR A 1101 -7.04 6.55 32.53
C TYR A 1101 -5.91 5.55 32.40
N CYS A 1102 -6.06 4.39 33.02
CA CYS A 1102 -5.09 3.30 32.93
C CYS A 1102 -5.80 1.98 32.57
N GLY A 1103 -5.46 1.40 31.43
CA GLY A 1103 -6.12 0.18 30.96
C GLY A 1103 -5.77 -0.16 29.51
N PRO A 1104 -6.42 -1.15 28.90
CA PRO A 1104 -6.18 -1.48 27.49
C PRO A 1104 -6.59 -0.32 26.55
N PRO A 1105 -5.96 -0.21 25.36
CA PRO A 1105 -6.36 0.71 24.30
C PRO A 1105 -7.68 0.23 23.66
N ASN A 1106 -8.81 0.67 24.19
CA ASN A 1106 -10.14 0.35 23.67
C ASN A 1106 -11.09 1.57 23.74
N SER A 1107 -12.33 1.40 23.28
CA SER A 1107 -13.33 2.47 23.25
C SER A 1107 -13.80 2.95 24.63
N ALA A 1108 -13.34 2.35 25.74
CA ALA A 1108 -13.84 2.69 27.08
C ALA A 1108 -13.56 4.16 27.43
N ILE A 1109 -12.42 4.72 27.02
CA ILE A 1109 -12.11 6.13 27.29
C ILE A 1109 -13.06 7.08 26.55
N ASP A 1110 -13.41 6.75 25.31
CA ASP A 1110 -14.34 7.55 24.51
C ASP A 1110 -15.75 7.43 25.07
N ASP A 1111 -16.15 6.24 25.51
CA ASP A 1111 -17.43 6.02 26.19
C ASP A 1111 -17.53 6.82 27.48
N ILE A 1112 -16.47 6.86 28.30
CA ILE A 1112 -16.42 7.66 29.53
C ILE A 1112 -16.56 9.15 29.19
N ARG A 1113 -15.81 9.65 28.21
CA ARG A 1113 -15.90 11.05 27.76
C ARG A 1113 -17.30 11.41 27.29
N GLU A 1114 -17.96 10.53 26.54
CA GLU A 1114 -19.33 10.73 26.08
C GLU A 1114 -20.32 10.72 27.25
N GLN A 1115 -20.16 9.84 28.25
CA GLN A 1115 -21.02 9.86 29.45
C GLN A 1115 -20.84 11.14 30.26
N LEU A 1116 -19.60 11.59 30.48
CA LEU A 1116 -19.33 12.85 31.17
C LEU A 1116 -19.94 14.05 30.42
N THR A 1117 -19.86 14.05 29.09
CA THR A 1117 -20.47 15.08 28.24
C THR A 1117 -22.00 15.08 28.34
N LYS A 1118 -22.63 13.90 28.27
CA LYS A 1118 -24.08 13.73 28.46
C LYS A 1118 -24.53 14.19 29.84
N TYR A 1119 -23.72 13.93 30.86
CA TYR A 1119 -24.03 14.36 32.19
C TYR A 1119 -23.92 15.88 32.36
N ALA A 1120 -22.86 16.50 31.84
CA ALA A 1120 -22.68 17.95 31.83
C ALA A 1120 -23.84 18.67 31.10
N LEU A 1121 -24.27 18.13 29.95
CA LEU A 1121 -25.46 18.56 29.21
C LEU A 1121 -26.71 18.61 30.10
N ASN A 1122 -27.01 17.51 30.77
CA ASN A 1122 -28.25 17.35 31.53
C ASN A 1122 -28.22 18.11 32.87
N ARG A 1123 -27.06 18.20 33.52
CA ARG A 1123 -26.94 18.74 34.88
C ARG A 1123 -26.67 20.24 34.93
N ALA A 1124 -25.91 20.76 33.97
CA ALA A 1124 -25.45 22.14 33.97
C ALA A 1124 -26.26 23.05 33.02
N ASN A 1125 -27.31 22.52 32.38
CA ASN A 1125 -28.06 23.22 31.32
C ASN A 1125 -27.15 23.78 30.21
N MET A 1126 -26.01 23.12 29.97
CA MET A 1126 -25.06 23.49 28.93
C MET A 1126 -25.60 23.04 27.57
N THR A 1127 -25.34 23.83 26.53
CA THR A 1127 -25.47 23.34 25.16
C THR A 1127 -24.46 22.22 24.90
N ARG A 1128 -24.71 21.38 23.89
CA ARG A 1128 -23.79 20.29 23.53
C ARG A 1128 -22.39 20.80 23.25
N THR A 1129 -22.28 21.96 22.60
CA THR A 1129 -20.99 22.58 22.31
C THR A 1129 -20.27 22.98 23.59
N GLU A 1130 -20.95 23.59 24.55
CA GLU A 1130 -20.38 23.98 25.85
C GLU A 1130 -19.98 22.76 26.69
N ALA A 1131 -20.79 21.70 26.70
CA ALA A 1131 -20.47 20.47 27.42
C ALA A 1131 -19.24 19.75 26.84
N VAL A 1132 -19.16 19.65 25.51
CA VAL A 1132 -17.98 19.08 24.82
C VAL A 1132 -16.75 19.94 25.07
N TRP A 1133 -16.89 21.27 25.01
CA TRP A 1133 -15.83 22.21 25.34
C TRP A 1133 -15.37 22.01 26.79
N HIS A 1134 -16.29 22.02 27.77
CA HIS A 1134 -16.00 21.82 29.20
C HIS A 1134 -15.23 20.53 29.44
N CYS A 1135 -15.70 19.39 28.91
CA CYS A 1135 -15.07 18.08 29.12
C CYS A 1135 -13.74 17.90 28.39
N SER A 1136 -13.48 18.64 27.30
CA SER A 1136 -12.24 18.55 26.52
C SER A 1136 -11.09 19.39 27.10
N HIS A 1137 -11.38 20.32 28.00
CA HIS A 1137 -10.38 21.22 28.60
C HIS A 1137 -9.76 20.67 29.90
N HIS A 1138 -10.34 19.61 30.49
CA HIS A 1138 -9.68 18.87 31.56
C HIS A 1138 -8.38 18.23 31.07
N LYS A 1139 -7.37 18.19 31.94
CA LYS A 1139 -6.11 17.48 31.64
C LYS A 1139 -6.30 15.98 31.81
N TRP A 1140 -6.05 15.21 30.75
CA TRP A 1140 -6.09 13.76 30.74
C TRP A 1140 -4.69 13.13 30.70
N CYS A 1141 -4.36 12.37 31.73
CA CYS A 1141 -3.18 11.50 31.80
C CYS A 1141 -3.60 10.08 31.39
N ILE A 1142 -3.28 9.70 30.15
CA ILE A 1142 -3.73 8.43 29.56
C ILE A 1142 -2.54 7.50 29.45
N GLU A 1143 -2.70 6.30 30.00
CA GLU A 1143 -1.75 5.20 29.89
C GLU A 1143 -2.46 3.94 29.39
N GLN A 1144 -2.03 3.48 28.22
CA GLN A 1144 -2.57 2.30 27.56
C GLN A 1144 -1.51 1.21 27.46
N PHE A 1145 -1.88 -0.04 27.80
CA PHE A 1145 -0.98 -1.19 27.85
C PHE A 1145 -1.34 -2.29 26.86
#